data_AF-A0A6L9M1J3-F1
#
_entry.id   AF-A0A6L9M1J3-F1
#
_cell.length_a   1.000
_cell.length_b   1.000
_cell.length_c   1.000
_cell.angle_alpha   90.00
_cell.angle_beta   90.00
_cell.angle_gamma   90.00
#
_symmetry.space_group_name_H-M   'P 1'
#
loop_
_entity.id
_entity.type
_entity.pdbx_description
1 polymer ?
#
loop_
_entity_poly.entity_id
_entity_poly.type
_entity_poly.pdbx_seq_one_letter_code
_entity_poly.pdbx_strand_id
1 'polypeptide(L)'
;MRRFVSVTLLSVCFLFLLTACKAPQGGGGNSYSMFYSPADHVSELMVKGAYTEASTIYGNERTWFQAQGDDPDVQALLTNLASHLKGVYEPELRRTMAEVQKLTWPASSDTWSGIKAALAALERQVVSAESVPLFKNPEYGYPLIQNARQQLETKRTEIAQYAPTAFTLYPINADKNFFAEYPVNLQDQDFLQKQKTLWAKKVQCATSKELLHMHKTYGDVLPADMQKELAQTYFRKLCPNVEKADFAAITTAYDAVLDAGMQLDAIPGIKIAFIDVTSETLKKRGVIEFPVGVEMDMPIKALNEDLKKGFESKAVKSADIIILFNLAATRTSRKVDTSTHVKSTYLAGYTKVNNPEWDILQVELQQSNMEIMTNSNTQLPTSTGNPYMDLGNALANWESETKVDEAKERIEELKKKVRTTPRFIDEPVYDPYRFQRVEMDVLKTGSIQYYIIDKRKKTYYSDFFDVTSKEFFTVAYQLQETDPNLEEYMSTNVTEKMVDQFEKEAISVKLSELLSNYSDNKAKTRRYRSLASIRKDVVKNRNVALASMKEKEYGFDKHADKRFESVLIVQNSSSLGTGFYVTDDIVLTNYHVVEEQKFIELKKWGDLETFGKVIAKDVRLDLALIKVQDRGIPVVFYDKKNVKIGETVEAIGHPHGMSFTLSRGVISTVRTSPGISGVAGNPILFIQTDAPINPGNSGGPLFLGNRVIGVNDYCVTKDISEGLNFSIHYSEVFKFLNENHIKYQKG
;
A
#
# COMPACT_ATOMS: atom_id res chain seq x y z
N MET A 1 24.65 -25.10 63.32
CA MET A 1 24.35 -26.51 62.98
C MET A 1 24.85 -26.73 61.57
N ARG A 2 25.72 -27.65 61.15
CA ARG A 2 26.64 -28.66 61.72
C ARG A 2 27.73 -28.77 60.61
N ARG A 3 29.06 -28.85 60.78
CA ARG A 3 30.09 -28.76 61.84
C ARG A 3 31.26 -29.62 61.25
N PHE A 4 32.57 -29.33 61.30
CA PHE A 4 33.45 -28.48 62.12
C PHE A 4 34.73 -28.20 61.27
N VAL A 5 35.22 -26.95 61.12
CA VAL A 5 36.22 -26.20 61.96
C VAL A 5 37.67 -26.63 61.68
N SER A 6 38.48 -25.77 61.07
CA SER A 6 39.25 -24.63 61.62
C SER A 6 40.63 -25.07 62.09
N VAL A 7 41.67 -24.29 61.79
CA VAL A 7 42.46 -23.54 62.77
C VAL A 7 43.58 -22.78 62.06
N THR A 8 43.80 -21.57 62.55
CA THR A 8 44.76 -20.51 62.23
C THR A 8 46.24 -20.82 62.53
N LEU A 9 47.10 -20.03 61.85
CA LEU A 9 48.37 -19.39 62.28
C LEU A 9 49.75 -19.99 61.87
N LEU A 10 50.54 -19.08 61.26
CA LEU A 10 52.00 -18.85 61.27
C LEU A 10 53.01 -19.66 60.41
N SER A 11 53.70 -18.88 59.54
CA SER A 11 55.16 -18.84 59.30
C SER A 11 55.91 -19.78 58.32
N VAL A 12 56.48 -19.10 57.30
CA VAL A 12 57.89 -19.11 56.83
C VAL A 12 58.32 -20.01 55.64
N CYS A 13 58.65 -19.30 54.53
CA CYS A 13 59.78 -19.45 53.57
C CYS A 13 59.97 -20.78 52.78
N PHE A 14 60.51 -20.87 51.56
CA PHE A 14 61.20 -19.96 50.63
C PHE A 14 61.24 -20.63 49.22
N LEU A 15 61.08 -19.83 48.15
CA LEU A 15 61.81 -19.74 46.85
C LEU A 15 62.45 -20.98 46.16
N PHE A 16 62.61 -21.09 44.82
CA PHE A 16 62.40 -20.26 43.59
C PHE A 16 62.46 -21.20 42.35
N LEU A 17 61.49 -21.15 41.44
CA LEU A 17 61.41 -20.40 40.16
C LEU A 17 62.11 -21.05 38.94
N LEU A 18 61.24 -21.67 38.13
CA LEU A 18 61.44 -22.18 36.78
C LEU A 18 61.30 -21.09 35.71
N THR A 19 61.97 -21.42 34.62
CA THR A 19 61.94 -21.01 33.23
C THR A 19 60.58 -20.69 32.58
N ALA A 20 60.73 -19.99 31.44
CA ALA A 20 59.97 -20.09 30.19
C ALA A 20 58.69 -19.26 30.00
N CYS A 21 58.73 -18.43 28.96
CA CYS A 21 57.67 -18.12 27.98
C CYS A 21 58.28 -17.13 26.96
N LYS A 22 58.00 -17.11 25.65
CA LYS A 22 57.04 -17.82 24.80
C LYS A 22 57.41 -17.50 23.34
N ALA A 23 57.33 -18.48 22.44
CA ALA A 23 57.29 -18.28 20.99
C ALA A 23 55.83 -18.05 20.53
N PRO A 24 55.57 -17.23 19.49
CA PRO A 24 54.24 -17.13 18.91
C PRO A 24 54.06 -18.11 17.74
N GLN A 25 52.95 -18.86 17.76
CA GLN A 25 52.46 -19.67 16.64
C GLN A 25 51.57 -18.83 15.72
N GLY A 26 51.72 -19.02 14.41
CA GLY A 26 50.79 -18.55 13.39
C GLY A 26 51.00 -19.24 12.04
N GLY A 27 50.25 -20.33 11.81
CA GLY A 27 49.75 -20.76 10.49
C GLY A 27 50.71 -21.41 9.48
N GLY A 28 50.59 -22.74 9.30
CA GLY A 28 51.15 -23.48 8.15
C GLY A 28 52.51 -24.14 8.40
N GLY A 29 52.61 -24.95 9.46
CA GLY A 29 53.87 -25.46 9.98
C GLY A 29 54.60 -26.44 9.06
N ASN A 30 55.67 -25.96 8.44
CA ASN A 30 56.85 -26.82 8.28
C ASN A 30 57.48 -26.96 9.66
N SER A 31 57.54 -28.18 10.18
CA SER A 31 58.19 -28.48 11.46
C SER A 31 59.70 -28.39 11.30
N TYR A 32 60.25 -27.18 11.36
CA TYR A 32 61.69 -26.97 11.38
C TYR A 32 62.29 -27.52 12.68
N SER A 33 63.45 -28.15 12.59
CA SER A 33 64.16 -28.77 13.72
C SER A 33 65.59 -28.22 13.84
N MET A 34 66.31 -28.60 14.89
CA MET A 34 67.74 -28.25 15.02
C MET A 34 68.60 -28.77 13.84
N PHE A 35 68.13 -29.79 13.12
CA PHE A 35 68.84 -30.41 11.99
C PHE A 35 68.18 -30.14 10.62
N TYR A 36 67.12 -29.34 10.58
CA TYR A 36 66.44 -28.97 9.33
C TYR A 36 65.87 -27.56 9.45
N SER A 37 66.57 -26.62 8.84
CA SER A 37 66.29 -25.18 8.88
C SER A 37 65.44 -24.73 7.69
N PRO A 38 64.87 -23.52 7.74
CA PRO A 38 64.27 -22.88 6.57
C PRO A 38 65.21 -22.78 5.36
N ALA A 39 66.53 -22.61 5.57
CA ALA A 39 67.52 -22.62 4.48
C ALA A 39 67.65 -24.01 3.83
N ASP A 40 67.62 -25.10 4.61
CA ASP A 40 67.64 -26.46 4.08
C ASP A 40 66.42 -26.75 3.21
N HIS A 41 65.24 -26.27 3.63
CA HIS A 41 64.01 -26.40 2.87
C HIS A 41 64.05 -25.60 1.55
N VAL A 42 64.56 -24.36 1.59
CA VAL A 42 64.79 -23.56 0.38
C VAL A 42 65.73 -24.28 -0.58
N SER A 43 66.84 -24.82 -0.07
CA SER A 43 67.82 -25.58 -0.86
C SER A 43 67.20 -26.83 -1.51
N GLU A 44 66.41 -27.59 -0.75
CA GLU A 44 65.71 -28.78 -1.27
C GLU A 44 64.73 -28.43 -2.40
N LEU A 45 63.95 -27.35 -2.25
CA LEU A 45 63.03 -26.89 -3.28
C LEU A 45 63.78 -26.39 -4.52
N MET A 46 64.93 -25.73 -4.36
CA MET A 46 65.76 -25.30 -5.47
C MET A 46 66.33 -26.48 -6.27
N VAL A 47 66.73 -27.57 -5.59
CA VAL A 47 67.17 -28.81 -6.26
C VAL A 47 66.03 -29.45 -7.07
N LYS A 48 64.79 -29.36 -6.58
CA LYS A 48 63.59 -29.82 -7.29
C LYS A 48 63.12 -28.87 -8.41
N GLY A 49 63.78 -27.73 -8.60
CA GLY A 49 63.38 -26.70 -9.57
C GLY A 49 62.17 -25.86 -9.15
N ALA A 50 61.71 -25.98 -7.90
CA ALA A 50 60.54 -25.30 -7.34
C ALA A 50 60.91 -23.91 -6.79
N TYR A 51 61.49 -23.04 -7.64
CA TYR A 51 62.07 -21.76 -7.21
C TYR A 51 61.05 -20.77 -6.63
N THR A 52 59.82 -20.73 -7.15
CA THR A 52 58.74 -19.87 -6.63
C THR A 52 58.25 -20.35 -5.25
N GLU A 53 58.17 -21.66 -5.04
CA GLU A 53 57.87 -22.26 -3.74
C GLU A 53 59.00 -21.96 -2.73
N ALA A 54 60.26 -22.10 -3.17
CA ALA A 54 61.43 -21.73 -2.38
C ALA A 54 61.38 -20.25 -1.95
N SER A 55 61.00 -19.34 -2.85
CA SER A 55 60.79 -17.93 -2.49
C SER A 55 59.61 -17.72 -1.53
N THR A 56 58.61 -18.60 -1.54
CA THR A 56 57.47 -18.54 -0.60
C THR A 56 57.93 -18.95 0.79
N ILE A 57 58.78 -19.97 0.91
CA ILE A 57 59.43 -20.33 2.18
C ILE A 57 60.23 -19.14 2.73
N TYR A 58 61.02 -18.46 1.89
CA TYR A 58 61.71 -17.22 2.30
C TYR A 58 60.74 -16.15 2.81
N GLY A 59 59.60 -15.96 2.14
CA GLY A 59 58.59 -14.97 2.54
C GLY A 59 57.93 -15.30 3.88
N ASN A 60 57.61 -16.57 4.11
CA ASN A 60 56.96 -17.05 5.33
C ASN A 60 57.91 -17.01 6.53
N GLU A 61 59.18 -17.39 6.33
CA GLU A 61 60.21 -17.45 7.37
C GLU A 61 61.13 -16.22 7.38
N ARG A 62 60.60 -15.07 6.96
CA ARG A 62 61.40 -13.84 6.74
C ARG A 62 62.21 -13.42 7.96
N THR A 63 61.65 -13.56 9.17
CA THR A 63 62.32 -13.20 10.43
C THR A 63 63.52 -14.11 10.71
N TRP A 64 63.41 -15.40 10.37
CA TRP A 64 64.52 -16.34 10.52
C TRP A 64 65.65 -16.00 9.55
N PHE A 65 65.33 -15.77 8.27
CA PHE A 65 66.34 -15.38 7.26
C PHE A 65 67.01 -14.04 7.58
N GLN A 66 66.28 -13.08 8.17
CA GLN A 66 66.86 -11.82 8.64
C GLN A 66 67.82 -12.01 9.82
N ALA A 67 67.52 -12.94 10.73
CA ALA A 67 68.39 -13.26 11.85
C ALA A 67 69.70 -13.98 11.41
N GLN A 68 69.68 -14.65 10.26
CA GLN A 68 70.84 -15.31 9.64
C GLN A 68 71.53 -14.43 8.58
N GLY A 69 71.26 -13.11 8.56
CA GLY A 69 71.68 -12.22 7.47
C GLY A 69 73.19 -12.12 7.23
N ASP A 70 74.03 -12.46 8.23
CA ASP A 70 75.49 -12.44 8.12
C ASP A 70 76.10 -13.82 7.77
N ASP A 71 75.28 -14.86 7.62
CA ASP A 71 75.72 -16.21 7.26
C ASP A 71 76.05 -16.28 5.75
N PRO A 72 77.32 -16.52 5.36
CA PRO A 72 77.72 -16.57 3.95
C PRO A 72 77.00 -17.65 3.13
N ASP A 73 76.64 -18.78 3.75
CA ASP A 73 76.00 -19.89 3.05
C ASP A 73 74.53 -19.57 2.77
N VAL A 74 73.85 -18.90 3.71
CA VAL A 74 72.47 -18.40 3.52
C VAL A 74 72.43 -17.29 2.48
N GLN A 75 73.40 -16.36 2.49
CA GLN A 75 73.52 -15.32 1.46
C GLN A 75 73.76 -15.92 0.07
N ALA A 76 74.65 -16.91 -0.05
CA ALA A 76 74.92 -17.59 -1.32
C ALA A 76 73.67 -18.33 -1.84
N LEU A 77 72.94 -19.01 -0.95
CA LEU A 77 71.68 -19.69 -1.28
C LEU A 77 70.63 -18.72 -1.82
N LEU A 78 70.38 -17.61 -1.11
CA LEU A 78 69.41 -16.59 -1.53
C LEU A 78 69.84 -15.86 -2.81
N THR A 79 71.14 -15.63 -3.00
CA THR A 79 71.70 -15.07 -4.23
C THR A 79 71.45 -15.98 -5.43
N ASN A 80 71.69 -17.29 -5.27
CA ASN A 80 71.42 -18.28 -6.31
C ASN A 80 69.93 -18.39 -6.62
N LEU A 81 69.08 -18.42 -5.59
CA LEU A 81 67.63 -18.40 -5.75
C LEU A 81 67.15 -17.16 -6.52
N ALA A 82 67.66 -15.99 -6.16
CA ALA A 82 67.35 -14.73 -6.84
C ALA A 82 67.80 -14.77 -8.31
N SER A 83 68.98 -15.32 -8.61
CA SER A 83 69.50 -15.46 -9.98
C SER A 83 68.59 -16.36 -10.84
N HIS A 84 68.18 -17.52 -10.31
CA HIS A 84 67.25 -18.41 -11.01
C HIS A 84 65.88 -17.75 -11.24
N LEU A 85 65.31 -17.13 -10.20
CA LEU A 85 64.04 -16.41 -10.33
C LEU A 85 64.13 -15.28 -11.36
N LYS A 86 65.23 -14.51 -11.39
CA LYS A 86 65.48 -13.49 -12.42
C LYS A 86 65.45 -14.11 -13.82
N GLY A 87 66.14 -15.23 -14.02
CA GLY A 87 66.15 -15.96 -15.29
C GLY A 87 64.77 -16.47 -15.74
N VAL A 88 63.87 -16.79 -14.81
CA VAL A 88 62.49 -17.21 -15.10
C VAL A 88 61.64 -16.04 -15.62
N TYR A 89 61.73 -14.86 -14.98
CA TYR A 89 60.87 -13.71 -15.32
C TYR A 89 61.45 -12.80 -16.43
N GLU A 90 62.77 -12.77 -16.60
CA GLU A 90 63.45 -11.84 -17.52
C GLU A 90 62.98 -11.92 -18.99
N PRO A 91 62.88 -13.10 -19.63
CA PRO A 91 62.56 -13.18 -21.05
C PRO A 91 61.20 -12.55 -21.38
N GLU A 92 60.20 -12.85 -20.55
CA GLU A 92 58.82 -12.45 -20.76
C GLU A 92 58.57 -10.99 -20.35
N LEU A 93 59.24 -10.50 -19.29
CA LEU A 93 59.27 -9.08 -18.95
C LEU A 93 59.88 -8.26 -20.09
N ARG A 94 61.05 -8.65 -20.62
CA ARG A 94 61.69 -7.92 -21.72
C ARG A 94 60.85 -7.94 -22.99
N ARG A 95 60.23 -9.08 -23.32
CA ARG A 95 59.34 -9.21 -24.48
C ARG A 95 58.15 -8.25 -24.40
N THR A 96 57.42 -8.29 -23.28
CA THR A 96 56.23 -7.44 -23.09
C THR A 96 56.58 -5.96 -22.95
N MET A 97 57.71 -5.61 -22.33
CA MET A 97 58.24 -4.24 -22.32
C MET A 97 58.54 -3.72 -23.74
N ALA A 98 59.16 -4.54 -24.59
CA ALA A 98 59.47 -4.16 -25.96
C ALA A 98 58.20 -4.01 -26.82
N GLU A 99 57.16 -4.80 -26.56
CA GLU A 99 55.85 -4.64 -27.19
C GLU A 99 55.19 -3.31 -26.81
N VAL A 100 55.17 -2.97 -25.52
CA VAL A 100 54.63 -1.69 -25.03
C VAL A 100 55.41 -0.49 -25.57
N GLN A 101 56.73 -0.61 -25.73
CA GLN A 101 57.59 0.44 -26.29
C GLN A 101 57.28 0.74 -27.77
N LYS A 102 56.85 -0.26 -28.53
CA LYS A 102 56.52 -0.11 -29.96
C LYS A 102 55.14 0.53 -30.20
N LEU A 103 54.32 0.69 -29.17
CA LEU A 103 52.97 1.24 -29.30
C LEU A 103 53.02 2.73 -29.68
N THR A 104 52.39 3.07 -30.79
CA THR A 104 52.19 4.44 -31.24
C THR A 104 50.92 5.03 -30.61
N TRP A 105 50.98 6.30 -30.20
CA TRP A 105 49.84 7.04 -29.65
C TRP A 105 49.94 8.52 -30.07
N PRO A 106 48.83 9.22 -30.42
CA PRO A 106 47.45 8.74 -30.51
C PRO A 106 47.23 7.68 -31.60
N ALA A 107 46.26 6.78 -31.38
CA ALA A 107 45.93 5.71 -32.31
C ALA A 107 44.42 5.65 -32.62
N SER A 108 44.08 5.08 -33.78
CA SER A 108 42.69 4.88 -34.23
C SER A 108 41.98 3.81 -33.38
N SER A 109 40.65 3.91 -33.24
CA SER A 109 39.84 3.00 -32.41
C SER A 109 40.02 1.53 -32.78
N ASP A 110 40.23 1.23 -34.05
CA ASP A 110 40.42 -0.15 -34.55
C ASP A 110 41.67 -0.84 -33.96
N THR A 111 42.63 -0.06 -33.46
CA THR A 111 43.88 -0.56 -32.87
C THR A 111 43.85 -0.64 -31.34
N TRP A 112 42.83 -0.08 -30.68
CA TRP A 112 42.77 0.03 -29.23
C TRP A 112 42.75 -1.32 -28.52
N SER A 113 42.10 -2.33 -29.10
CA SER A 113 42.07 -3.69 -28.55
C SER A 113 43.47 -4.31 -28.44
N GLY A 114 44.32 -4.11 -29.46
CA GLY A 114 45.71 -4.55 -29.47
C GLY A 114 46.56 -3.81 -28.44
N ILE A 115 46.38 -2.49 -28.32
CA ILE A 115 47.06 -1.67 -27.29
C ILE A 115 46.67 -2.16 -25.89
N LYS A 116 45.38 -2.38 -25.63
CA LYS A 116 44.87 -2.89 -24.35
C LYS A 116 45.47 -4.26 -24.01
N ALA A 117 45.56 -5.16 -24.99
CA ALA A 117 46.17 -6.48 -24.81
C ALA A 117 47.66 -6.40 -24.47
N ALA A 118 48.42 -5.53 -25.14
CA ALA A 118 49.84 -5.33 -24.88
C ALA A 118 50.11 -4.79 -23.47
N LEU A 119 49.32 -3.78 -23.03
CA LEU A 119 49.41 -3.24 -21.67
C LEU A 119 49.06 -4.28 -20.60
N ALA A 120 48.00 -5.07 -20.83
CA ALA A 120 47.58 -6.14 -19.92
C ALA A 120 48.59 -7.30 -19.87
N ALA A 121 49.27 -7.59 -20.97
CA ALA A 121 50.36 -8.57 -21.00
C ALA A 121 51.52 -8.14 -20.10
N LEU A 122 51.99 -6.89 -20.24
CA LEU A 122 53.04 -6.34 -19.38
C LEU A 122 52.61 -6.30 -17.90
N GLU A 123 51.39 -5.84 -17.61
CA GLU A 123 50.88 -5.80 -16.23
C GLU A 123 50.87 -7.18 -15.56
N ARG A 124 50.40 -8.22 -16.26
CA ARG A 124 50.41 -9.59 -15.71
C ARG A 124 51.81 -10.05 -15.34
N GLN A 125 52.81 -9.73 -16.16
CA GLN A 125 54.19 -10.10 -15.88
C GLN A 125 54.78 -9.32 -14.70
N VAL A 126 54.50 -8.01 -14.64
CA VAL A 126 54.91 -7.17 -13.51
C VAL A 126 54.28 -7.68 -12.20
N VAL A 127 52.98 -7.91 -12.17
CA VAL A 127 52.26 -8.41 -10.97
C VAL A 127 52.77 -9.79 -10.57
N SER A 128 52.97 -10.70 -11.53
CA SER A 128 53.51 -12.02 -11.24
C SER A 128 54.91 -11.92 -10.63
N ALA A 129 55.77 -11.05 -11.15
CA ALA A 129 57.11 -10.86 -10.61
C ALA A 129 57.09 -10.16 -9.23
N GLU A 130 56.23 -9.16 -9.02
CA GLU A 130 56.04 -8.47 -7.73
C GLU A 130 55.50 -9.40 -6.63
N SER A 131 54.83 -10.48 -6.99
CA SER A 131 54.31 -11.47 -6.04
C SER A 131 55.42 -12.29 -5.37
N VAL A 132 56.60 -12.39 -5.97
CA VAL A 132 57.74 -13.16 -5.47
C VAL A 132 58.30 -12.52 -4.19
N PRO A 133 58.21 -13.16 -3.02
CA PRO A 133 58.61 -12.53 -1.76
C PRO A 133 60.08 -12.12 -1.70
N LEU A 134 60.98 -12.87 -2.34
CA LEU A 134 62.42 -12.58 -2.34
C LEU A 134 62.75 -11.25 -3.01
N PHE A 135 62.01 -10.88 -4.08
CA PHE A 135 62.24 -9.61 -4.78
C PHE A 135 61.82 -8.37 -3.98
N LYS A 136 61.11 -8.54 -2.85
CA LYS A 136 60.80 -7.43 -1.92
C LYS A 136 61.97 -7.09 -0.99
N ASN A 137 63.01 -7.93 -0.95
CA ASN A 137 64.26 -7.61 -0.27
C ASN A 137 65.10 -6.70 -1.19
N PRO A 138 65.53 -5.51 -0.73
CA PRO A 138 66.38 -4.60 -1.52
C PRO A 138 67.66 -5.25 -2.07
N GLU A 139 68.25 -6.21 -1.35
CA GLU A 139 69.50 -6.89 -1.74
C GLU A 139 69.29 -7.86 -2.91
N TYR A 140 68.18 -8.61 -2.89
CA TYR A 140 67.85 -9.63 -3.89
C TYR A 140 66.84 -9.15 -4.94
N GLY A 141 66.45 -7.88 -4.86
CA GLY A 141 65.50 -7.25 -5.75
C GLY A 141 65.88 -7.34 -7.23
N TYR A 142 64.91 -7.06 -8.08
CA TYR A 142 65.09 -7.07 -9.52
C TYR A 142 64.65 -5.74 -10.15
N PRO A 143 65.60 -4.82 -10.44
CA PRO A 143 65.29 -3.49 -10.96
C PRO A 143 64.46 -3.47 -12.25
N LEU A 144 64.53 -4.54 -13.06
CA LEU A 144 63.72 -4.65 -14.28
C LEU A 144 62.22 -4.61 -13.98
N ILE A 145 61.77 -5.13 -12.83
CA ILE A 145 60.36 -5.08 -12.42
C ILE A 145 59.90 -3.63 -12.23
N GLN A 146 60.72 -2.82 -11.56
CA GLN A 146 60.41 -1.40 -11.33
C GLN A 146 60.46 -0.60 -12.65
N ASN A 147 61.42 -0.90 -13.53
CA ASN A 147 61.47 -0.28 -14.86
C ASN A 147 60.23 -0.63 -15.70
N ALA A 148 59.81 -1.90 -15.68
CA ALA A 148 58.60 -2.38 -16.36
C ALA A 148 57.34 -1.69 -15.80
N ARG A 149 57.23 -1.57 -14.47
CA ARG A 149 56.15 -0.84 -13.80
C ARG A 149 56.12 0.63 -14.22
N GLN A 150 57.26 1.31 -14.16
CA GLN A 150 57.36 2.71 -14.55
C GLN A 150 57.00 2.94 -16.02
N GLN A 151 57.47 2.07 -16.93
CA GLN A 151 57.13 2.14 -18.34
C GLN A 151 55.62 1.96 -18.56
N LEU A 152 55.02 0.98 -17.89
CA LEU A 152 53.57 0.73 -17.94
C LEU A 152 52.78 1.95 -17.47
N GLU A 153 53.11 2.51 -16.31
CA GLU A 153 52.39 3.67 -15.75
C GLU A 153 52.58 4.95 -16.59
N THR A 154 53.79 5.15 -17.13
CA THR A 154 54.07 6.27 -18.05
C THR A 154 53.20 6.16 -19.28
N LYS A 155 53.14 4.97 -19.90
CA LYS A 155 52.33 4.74 -21.11
C LYS A 155 50.84 4.86 -20.82
N ARG A 156 50.37 4.35 -19.67
CA ARG A 156 48.98 4.52 -19.22
C ARG A 156 48.60 5.99 -19.06
N THR A 157 49.49 6.78 -18.46
CA THR A 157 49.27 8.22 -18.26
C THR A 157 49.21 8.97 -19.59
N GLU A 158 50.12 8.68 -20.53
CA GLU A 158 50.10 9.24 -21.88
C GLU A 158 48.76 8.95 -22.60
N ILE A 159 48.29 7.71 -22.53
CA ILE A 159 47.02 7.31 -23.13
C ILE A 159 45.84 8.00 -22.41
N ALA A 160 45.84 8.04 -21.08
CA ALA A 160 44.76 8.66 -20.31
C ALA A 160 44.63 10.17 -20.58
N GLN A 161 45.74 10.90 -20.78
CA GLN A 161 45.72 12.34 -21.05
C GLN A 161 45.03 12.71 -22.38
N TYR A 162 45.08 11.83 -23.38
CA TYR A 162 44.44 12.06 -24.68
C TYR A 162 42.93 11.69 -24.67
N ALA A 163 42.43 11.09 -23.60
CA ALA A 163 41.06 10.57 -23.54
C ALA A 163 39.97 11.61 -23.86
N PRO A 164 40.01 12.88 -23.41
CA PRO A 164 38.99 13.87 -23.78
C PRO A 164 38.90 14.13 -25.29
N THR A 165 40.04 14.16 -25.98
CA THR A 165 40.11 14.33 -27.44
C THR A 165 39.57 13.10 -28.15
N ALA A 166 40.02 11.91 -27.74
CA ALA A 166 39.53 10.65 -28.29
C ALA A 166 38.01 10.49 -28.09
N PHE A 167 37.51 10.80 -26.89
CA PHE A 167 36.08 10.76 -26.57
C PHE A 167 35.25 11.68 -27.47
N THR A 168 35.77 12.89 -27.76
CA THR A 168 35.10 13.83 -28.66
C THR A 168 34.94 13.25 -30.06
N LEU A 169 35.97 12.60 -30.59
CA LEU A 169 35.99 12.00 -31.92
C LEU A 169 35.25 10.66 -31.99
N TYR A 170 35.07 9.98 -30.86
CA TYR A 170 34.44 8.65 -30.82
C TYR A 170 32.99 8.71 -31.33
N PRO A 171 32.58 7.80 -32.25
CA PRO A 171 31.24 7.80 -32.83
C PRO A 171 30.15 7.60 -31.78
N ILE A 172 29.07 8.37 -31.90
CA ILE A 172 27.93 8.29 -30.98
C ILE A 172 27.14 6.99 -31.19
N ASN A 173 27.15 6.47 -32.42
CA ASN A 173 26.42 5.29 -32.86
C ASN A 173 27.26 3.99 -32.84
N ALA A 174 28.42 3.98 -32.17
CA ALA A 174 29.23 2.78 -32.04
C ALA A 174 28.53 1.72 -31.18
N ASP A 175 28.69 0.43 -31.50
CA ASP A 175 28.01 -0.67 -30.80
C ASP A 175 28.39 -0.78 -29.32
N LYS A 176 29.61 -0.34 -28.98
CA LYS A 176 30.12 -0.30 -27.61
C LYS A 176 30.30 1.15 -27.18
N ASN A 177 30.26 1.37 -25.86
CA ASN A 177 30.65 2.67 -25.34
C ASN A 177 32.17 2.86 -25.38
N PHE A 178 32.60 4.12 -25.36
CA PHE A 178 34.00 4.52 -25.41
C PHE A 178 34.85 3.81 -24.34
N PHE A 179 34.36 3.69 -23.11
CA PHE A 179 35.11 3.13 -21.98
C PHE A 179 35.39 1.62 -22.12
N ALA A 180 34.47 0.89 -22.76
CA ALA A 180 34.66 -0.54 -23.03
C ALA A 180 35.84 -0.78 -24.00
N GLU A 181 36.02 0.12 -24.97
CA GLU A 181 37.04 0.01 -26.02
C GLU A 181 38.34 0.74 -25.68
N TYR A 182 38.30 1.79 -24.87
CA TYR A 182 39.47 2.61 -24.60
C TYR A 182 40.59 1.78 -23.94
N PRO A 183 41.87 1.96 -24.32
CA PRO A 183 42.93 1.04 -23.90
C PRO A 183 43.26 1.03 -22.41
N VAL A 184 42.86 2.07 -21.67
CA VAL A 184 43.14 2.24 -20.23
C VAL A 184 41.85 2.52 -19.47
N ASN A 185 41.80 2.10 -18.21
CA ASN A 185 40.69 2.40 -17.32
C ASN A 185 40.73 3.89 -16.92
N LEU A 186 39.63 4.61 -17.17
CA LEU A 186 39.53 6.05 -16.92
C LEU A 186 38.70 6.42 -15.69
N GLN A 187 38.20 5.43 -14.94
CA GLN A 187 37.16 5.64 -13.92
C GLN A 187 35.95 6.37 -14.56
N ASP A 188 35.17 5.62 -15.34
CA ASP A 188 34.19 6.12 -16.32
C ASP A 188 33.31 7.27 -15.81
N GLN A 189 32.73 7.13 -14.62
CA GLN A 189 31.88 8.17 -14.01
C GLN A 189 32.67 9.45 -13.68
N ASP A 190 33.87 9.33 -13.11
CA ASP A 190 34.73 10.47 -12.79
C ASP A 190 35.18 11.20 -14.05
N PHE A 191 35.49 10.45 -15.11
CA PHE A 191 35.81 11.02 -16.41
C PHE A 191 34.62 11.79 -16.98
N LEU A 192 33.43 11.18 -17.00
CA LEU A 192 32.20 11.81 -17.50
C LEU A 192 31.87 13.09 -16.72
N GLN A 193 32.02 13.08 -15.38
CA GLN A 193 31.81 14.27 -14.56
C GLN A 193 32.80 15.39 -14.88
N LYS A 194 34.09 15.08 -15.04
CA LYS A 194 35.10 16.06 -15.47
C LYS A 194 34.85 16.59 -16.88
N GLN A 195 34.25 15.78 -17.75
CA GLN A 195 33.95 16.10 -19.15
C GLN A 195 32.47 16.44 -19.41
N LYS A 196 31.73 16.87 -18.39
CA LYS A 196 30.29 17.16 -18.47
C LYS A 196 29.92 18.10 -19.63
N THR A 197 30.72 19.13 -19.89
CA THR A 197 30.51 20.07 -21.00
C THR A 197 30.63 19.40 -22.37
N LEU A 198 31.58 18.47 -22.55
CA LEU A 198 31.74 17.73 -23.80
C LEU A 198 30.56 16.78 -24.02
N TRP A 199 30.12 16.09 -22.96
CA TRP A 199 28.94 15.24 -23.01
C TRP A 199 27.68 16.02 -23.41
N ALA A 200 27.39 17.12 -22.71
CA ALA A 200 26.25 17.99 -22.98
C ALA A 200 26.21 18.43 -24.45
N LYS A 201 27.37 18.79 -25.02
CA LYS A 201 27.48 19.16 -26.44
C LYS A 201 27.13 18.00 -27.38
N LYS A 202 27.61 16.78 -27.09
CA LYS A 202 27.24 15.57 -27.87
C LYS A 202 25.74 15.31 -27.80
N VAL A 203 25.15 15.36 -26.60
CA VAL A 203 23.71 15.14 -26.38
C VAL A 203 22.86 16.18 -27.13
N GLN A 204 23.23 17.46 -27.08
CA GLN A 204 22.46 18.52 -27.75
C GLN A 204 22.46 18.41 -29.28
N CYS A 205 23.60 18.02 -29.87
CA CYS A 205 23.76 17.85 -31.31
C CYS A 205 23.13 16.55 -31.86
N ALA A 206 22.92 15.54 -31.00
CA ALA A 206 22.37 14.25 -31.41
C ALA A 206 20.89 14.33 -31.88
N THR A 207 20.53 13.41 -32.76
CA THR A 207 19.16 13.09 -33.18
C THR A 207 18.46 12.21 -32.14
N SER A 208 17.13 12.05 -32.24
CA SER A 208 16.38 11.18 -31.33
C SER A 208 16.85 9.72 -31.38
N LYS A 209 17.18 9.19 -32.57
CA LYS A 209 17.72 7.83 -32.73
C LYS A 209 19.08 7.66 -32.07
N GLU A 210 19.96 8.64 -32.23
CA GLU A 210 21.29 8.64 -31.60
C GLU A 210 21.19 8.73 -30.08
N LEU A 211 20.28 9.55 -29.55
CA LEU A 211 20.05 9.65 -28.10
C LEU A 211 19.57 8.33 -27.50
N LEU A 212 18.68 7.61 -28.18
CA LEU A 212 18.25 6.28 -27.76
C LEU A 212 19.42 5.29 -27.76
N HIS A 213 20.28 5.35 -28.77
CA HIS A 213 21.50 4.54 -28.84
C HIS A 213 22.48 4.90 -27.71
N MET A 214 22.68 6.18 -27.42
CA MET A 214 23.48 6.66 -26.30
C MET A 214 22.96 6.15 -24.97
N HIS A 215 21.63 6.16 -24.76
CA HIS A 215 21.03 5.61 -23.55
C HIS A 215 21.35 4.12 -23.38
N LYS A 216 21.22 3.34 -24.46
CA LYS A 216 21.52 1.90 -24.44
C LYS A 216 22.99 1.58 -24.20
N THR A 217 23.91 2.39 -24.72
CA THR A 217 25.36 2.13 -24.67
C THR A 217 26.04 2.71 -23.43
N TYR A 218 25.63 3.91 -22.99
CA TYR A 218 26.23 4.62 -21.87
C TYR A 218 25.37 4.60 -20.60
N GLY A 219 24.13 4.10 -20.65
CA GLY A 219 23.17 4.16 -19.53
C GLY A 219 23.74 3.71 -18.20
N ASP A 220 24.41 2.56 -18.17
CA ASP A 220 24.95 1.94 -16.95
C ASP A 220 26.13 2.71 -16.33
N VAL A 221 26.86 3.47 -17.15
CA VAL A 221 28.04 4.24 -16.70
C VAL A 221 27.75 5.72 -16.52
N LEU A 222 26.55 6.19 -16.91
CA LEU A 222 26.16 7.59 -16.83
C LEU A 222 25.78 7.99 -15.39
N PRO A 223 26.36 9.08 -14.86
CA PRO A 223 25.88 9.68 -13.63
C PRO A 223 24.41 10.13 -13.72
N ALA A 224 23.70 10.10 -12.60
CA ALA A 224 22.25 10.35 -12.56
C ALA A 224 21.83 11.72 -13.14
N ASP A 225 22.62 12.78 -12.94
CA ASP A 225 22.33 14.11 -13.49
C ASP A 225 22.47 14.15 -15.02
N MET A 226 23.41 13.38 -15.57
CA MET A 226 23.64 13.26 -17.01
C MET A 226 22.62 12.35 -17.69
N GLN A 227 22.13 11.30 -17.00
CA GLN A 227 20.97 10.51 -17.46
C GLN A 227 19.72 11.38 -17.59
N LYS A 228 19.49 12.28 -16.61
CA LYS A 228 18.39 13.24 -16.65
C LYS A 228 18.50 14.21 -17.81
N GLU A 229 19.69 14.75 -18.07
CA GLU A 229 19.94 15.63 -19.23
C GLU A 229 19.66 14.93 -20.56
N LEU A 230 20.09 13.67 -20.69
CA LEU A 230 19.84 12.83 -21.86
C LEU A 230 18.33 12.65 -22.08
N ALA A 231 17.60 12.23 -21.05
CA ALA A 231 16.15 12.03 -21.11
C ALA A 231 15.39 13.32 -21.45
N GLN A 232 15.77 14.45 -20.83
CA GLN A 232 15.18 15.76 -21.12
C GLN A 232 15.43 16.20 -22.57
N THR A 233 16.64 15.96 -23.09
CA THR A 233 16.97 16.30 -24.47
C THR A 233 16.22 15.40 -25.44
N TYR A 234 16.14 14.10 -25.16
CA TYR A 234 15.36 13.15 -25.96
C TYR A 234 13.90 13.57 -26.05
N PHE A 235 13.27 13.90 -24.91
CA PHE A 235 11.90 14.43 -24.88
C PHE A 235 11.76 15.70 -25.73
N ARG A 236 12.68 16.67 -25.62
CA ARG A 236 12.65 17.91 -26.44
C ARG A 236 12.82 17.65 -27.93
N LYS A 237 13.53 16.59 -28.34
CA LYS A 237 13.63 16.20 -29.76
C LYS A 237 12.31 15.62 -30.27
N LEU A 238 11.58 14.89 -29.43
CA LEU A 238 10.25 14.35 -29.75
C LEU A 238 9.17 15.43 -29.73
N CYS A 239 9.27 16.40 -28.81
CA CYS A 239 8.33 17.51 -28.66
C CYS A 239 9.08 18.86 -28.55
N PRO A 240 9.49 19.48 -29.68
CA PRO A 240 10.34 20.67 -29.67
C PRO A 240 9.68 21.94 -29.13
N ASN A 241 8.36 22.05 -29.23
CA ASN A 241 7.58 23.25 -28.86
C ASN A 241 6.51 22.91 -27.82
N VAL A 242 6.93 22.33 -26.69
CA VAL A 242 6.05 21.85 -25.61
C VAL A 242 5.02 22.90 -25.16
N GLU A 243 5.41 24.17 -25.13
CA GLU A 243 4.53 25.30 -24.76
C GLU A 243 3.34 25.50 -25.71
N LYS A 244 3.49 25.13 -26.99
CA LYS A 244 2.47 25.23 -28.04
C LYS A 244 1.79 23.90 -28.34
N ALA A 245 2.48 22.79 -28.03
CA ALA A 245 1.98 21.44 -28.22
C ALA A 245 0.65 21.23 -27.49
N ASP A 246 -0.24 20.45 -28.10
CA ASP A 246 -1.40 19.93 -27.36
C ASP A 246 -0.94 18.88 -26.34
N PHE A 247 -1.80 18.61 -25.37
CA PHE A 247 -1.44 17.69 -24.30
C PHE A 247 -1.23 16.25 -24.80
N ALA A 248 -1.86 15.87 -25.94
CA ALA A 248 -1.70 14.54 -26.52
C ALA A 248 -0.29 14.35 -27.11
N ALA A 249 0.24 15.33 -27.84
CA ALA A 249 1.61 15.28 -28.33
C ALA A 249 2.63 15.25 -27.18
N ILE A 250 2.32 15.90 -26.06
CA ILE A 250 3.14 15.87 -24.84
C ILE A 250 3.14 14.46 -24.21
N THR A 251 1.96 13.84 -24.06
CA THR A 251 1.86 12.48 -23.51
C THR A 251 2.52 11.46 -24.42
N THR A 252 2.28 11.50 -25.73
CA THR A 252 2.96 10.60 -26.69
C THR A 252 4.48 10.72 -26.63
N ALA A 253 5.02 11.93 -26.52
CA ALA A 253 6.46 12.13 -26.38
C ALA A 253 6.99 11.62 -25.03
N TYR A 254 6.18 11.70 -23.97
CA TYR A 254 6.51 11.17 -22.66
C TYR A 254 6.49 9.64 -22.63
N ASP A 255 5.47 9.01 -23.23
CA ASP A 255 5.36 7.56 -23.34
C ASP A 255 6.57 6.97 -24.09
N ALA A 256 7.00 7.62 -25.18
CA ALA A 256 8.20 7.23 -25.91
C ALA A 256 9.51 7.35 -25.08
N VAL A 257 9.55 8.20 -24.04
CA VAL A 257 10.67 8.26 -23.09
C VAL A 257 10.62 7.07 -22.13
N LEU A 258 9.43 6.72 -21.63
CA LEU A 258 9.22 5.56 -20.78
C LEU A 258 9.52 4.24 -21.50
N ASP A 259 9.03 4.09 -22.73
CA ASP A 259 9.30 2.92 -23.59
C ASP A 259 10.81 2.75 -23.87
N ALA A 260 11.55 3.85 -23.86
CA ALA A 260 13.00 3.84 -24.00
C ALA A 260 13.75 3.44 -22.71
N GLY A 261 13.06 3.24 -21.58
CA GLY A 261 13.65 2.96 -20.27
C GLY A 261 14.18 4.20 -19.55
N MET A 262 13.86 5.40 -20.05
CA MET A 262 14.32 6.67 -19.49
C MET A 262 13.30 7.26 -18.52
N GLN A 263 13.77 8.08 -17.57
CA GLN A 263 12.92 8.76 -16.59
C GLN A 263 13.10 10.28 -16.65
N LEU A 264 12.00 10.99 -16.39
CA LEU A 264 11.98 12.45 -16.30
C LEU A 264 11.48 12.88 -14.92
N ASP A 265 12.15 13.85 -14.30
CA ASP A 265 11.71 14.46 -13.03
C ASP A 265 10.57 15.48 -13.23
N ALA A 266 10.49 16.07 -14.41
CA ALA A 266 9.51 17.09 -14.80
C ALA A 266 9.37 17.09 -16.33
N ILE A 267 8.18 17.39 -16.84
CA ILE A 267 8.02 17.63 -18.28
C ILE A 267 8.65 18.99 -18.64
N PRO A 268 9.69 19.03 -19.48
CA PRO A 268 10.39 20.28 -19.78
C PRO A 268 9.48 21.34 -20.41
N GLY A 269 9.51 22.57 -19.88
CA GLY A 269 8.83 23.73 -20.47
C GLY A 269 7.36 23.89 -20.10
N ILE A 270 6.78 22.99 -19.29
CA ILE A 270 5.40 23.12 -18.80
C ILE A 270 5.27 22.66 -17.36
N LYS A 271 4.29 23.21 -16.65
CA LYS A 271 3.90 22.76 -15.31
C LYS A 271 2.54 22.09 -15.36
N ILE A 272 2.49 20.85 -14.92
CA ILE A 272 1.23 20.11 -14.82
C ILE A 272 0.93 19.92 -13.34
N ALA A 273 -0.32 20.18 -12.96
CA ALA A 273 -0.85 19.88 -11.64
C ALA A 273 -1.94 18.83 -11.75
N PHE A 274 -1.94 17.87 -10.82
CA PHE A 274 -3.02 16.93 -10.63
C PHE A 274 -3.80 17.30 -9.37
N ILE A 275 -5.12 17.31 -9.43
CA ILE A 275 -6.00 17.58 -8.29
C ILE A 275 -7.01 16.46 -8.17
N ASP A 276 -7.00 15.75 -7.04
CA ASP A 276 -8.12 14.90 -6.64
C ASP A 276 -9.15 15.77 -5.90
N VAL A 277 -10.36 15.84 -6.45
CA VAL A 277 -11.49 16.62 -5.91
C VAL A 277 -12.66 15.73 -5.49
N THR A 278 -12.38 14.44 -5.29
CA THR A 278 -13.34 13.44 -4.83
C THR A 278 -14.02 13.90 -3.53
N SER A 279 -15.34 13.79 -3.50
CA SER A 279 -16.16 14.30 -2.39
C SER A 279 -16.01 13.46 -1.11
N GLU A 280 -15.57 14.09 -0.02
CA GLU A 280 -15.62 13.49 1.32
C GLU A 280 -17.04 13.11 1.76
N THR A 281 -18.06 13.86 1.29
CA THR A 281 -19.47 13.52 1.57
C THR A 281 -19.91 12.23 0.87
N LEU A 282 -19.36 11.93 -0.32
CA LEU A 282 -19.64 10.66 -1.02
C LEU A 282 -19.02 9.47 -0.29
N LYS A 283 -17.79 9.64 0.25
CA LYS A 283 -17.11 8.64 1.09
C LYS A 283 -17.91 8.35 2.37
N LYS A 284 -18.39 9.39 3.06
CA LYS A 284 -19.17 9.24 4.31
C LYS A 284 -20.57 8.62 4.12
N ARG A 285 -21.14 8.71 2.92
CA ARG A 285 -22.50 8.21 2.63
C ARG A 285 -22.52 6.85 1.91
N GLY A 286 -21.39 6.14 1.86
CA GLY A 286 -21.32 4.82 1.24
C GLY A 286 -21.46 4.81 -0.29
N VAL A 287 -21.41 5.98 -0.95
CA VAL A 287 -21.41 6.07 -2.43
C VAL A 287 -20.08 5.63 -3.02
N ILE A 288 -19.03 5.76 -2.21
CA ILE A 288 -17.70 5.26 -2.48
C ILE A 288 -17.46 4.13 -1.49
N GLU A 289 -17.86 2.91 -1.86
CA GLU A 289 -17.64 1.70 -1.06
C GLU A 289 -16.16 1.33 -0.91
N PHE A 290 -15.32 1.74 -1.86
CA PHE A 290 -13.86 1.56 -1.83
C PHE A 290 -13.15 2.72 -2.55
N PRO A 291 -11.93 3.08 -2.14
CA PRO A 291 -11.19 4.14 -2.80
C PRO A 291 -10.69 3.71 -4.19
N VAL A 292 -10.59 4.67 -5.12
CA VAL A 292 -9.82 4.49 -6.35
C VAL A 292 -8.66 5.46 -6.31
N GLY A 293 -7.45 4.91 -6.29
CA GLY A 293 -6.21 5.67 -6.33
C GLY A 293 -5.75 5.89 -7.77
N VAL A 294 -5.16 7.05 -8.02
CA VAL A 294 -4.41 7.31 -9.26
C VAL A 294 -2.93 7.21 -8.93
N GLU A 295 -2.25 6.25 -9.56
CA GLU A 295 -0.81 6.11 -9.50
C GLU A 295 -0.18 7.21 -10.38
N MET A 296 0.60 8.08 -9.74
CA MET A 296 1.29 9.18 -10.41
C MET A 296 2.57 8.66 -11.07
N ASP A 297 2.40 7.94 -12.17
CA ASP A 297 3.49 7.40 -13.00
C ASP A 297 4.07 8.43 -13.99
N MET A 298 3.67 9.70 -13.84
CA MET A 298 4.17 10.84 -14.59
C MET A 298 4.76 11.90 -13.64
N PRO A 299 5.75 12.69 -14.10
CA PRO A 299 6.38 13.73 -13.28
C PRO A 299 5.50 14.97 -13.16
N ILE A 300 4.41 14.82 -12.42
CA ILE A 300 3.35 15.80 -12.25
C ILE A 300 3.21 16.10 -10.77
N LYS A 301 3.02 17.38 -10.43
CA LYS A 301 2.82 17.77 -9.04
C LYS A 301 1.38 17.43 -8.62
N ALA A 302 1.23 16.38 -7.80
CA ALA A 302 -0.04 16.01 -7.20
C ALA A 302 -0.43 16.95 -6.05
N LEU A 303 -1.72 17.23 -5.95
CA LEU A 303 -2.35 17.97 -4.86
C LEU A 303 -3.60 17.19 -4.44
N ASN A 304 -3.69 16.87 -3.16
CA ASN A 304 -4.85 16.23 -2.57
C ASN A 304 -5.55 17.25 -1.66
N GLU A 305 -6.48 18.03 -2.24
CA GLU A 305 -7.17 19.11 -1.54
C GLU A 305 -8.62 19.22 -2.01
N ASP A 306 -9.52 19.65 -1.11
CA ASP A 306 -10.92 19.95 -1.45
C ASP A 306 -11.05 20.86 -2.68
N LEU A 307 -12.11 20.66 -3.48
CA LEU A 307 -12.39 21.39 -4.72
C LEU A 307 -12.20 22.91 -4.65
N LYS A 308 -12.49 23.56 -3.51
CA LYS A 308 -12.27 25.01 -3.34
C LYS A 308 -10.79 25.35 -3.13
N LYS A 309 -10.14 24.63 -2.22
CA LYS A 309 -8.74 24.86 -1.82
C LYS A 309 -7.79 24.48 -2.95
N GLY A 310 -8.05 23.34 -3.63
CA GLY A 310 -7.25 22.86 -4.75
C GLY A 310 -7.10 23.90 -5.86
N PHE A 311 -8.20 24.52 -6.31
CA PHE A 311 -8.15 25.57 -7.34
C PHE A 311 -7.52 26.89 -6.86
N GLU A 312 -7.52 27.16 -5.55
CA GLU A 312 -6.94 28.37 -4.96
C GLU A 312 -5.45 28.21 -4.62
N SER A 313 -4.92 26.98 -4.68
CA SER A 313 -3.53 26.65 -4.38
C SER A 313 -2.53 27.34 -5.33
N LYS A 314 -1.33 27.65 -4.80
CA LYS A 314 -0.24 28.26 -5.59
C LYS A 314 0.21 27.36 -6.75
N ALA A 315 0.17 26.04 -6.56
CA ALA A 315 0.56 25.07 -7.58
C ALA A 315 -0.40 25.11 -8.78
N VAL A 316 -1.72 25.17 -8.56
CA VAL A 316 -2.73 25.24 -9.63
C VAL A 316 -2.76 26.61 -10.32
N LYS A 317 -2.55 27.67 -9.54
CA LYS A 317 -2.40 29.03 -10.09
C LYS A 317 -1.21 29.13 -11.06
N SER A 318 -0.11 28.47 -10.75
CA SER A 318 1.12 28.47 -11.56
C SER A 318 1.24 27.34 -12.59
N ALA A 319 0.33 26.35 -12.57
CA ALA A 319 0.28 25.28 -13.56
C ALA A 319 -0.21 25.77 -14.92
N ASP A 320 0.31 25.19 -16.00
CA ASP A 320 -0.13 25.41 -17.37
C ASP A 320 -1.28 24.46 -17.75
N ILE A 321 -1.23 23.24 -17.23
CA ILE A 321 -2.22 22.19 -17.43
C ILE A 321 -2.67 21.68 -16.06
N ILE A 322 -3.98 21.50 -15.90
CA ILE A 322 -4.58 20.94 -14.69
C ILE A 322 -5.32 19.66 -15.08
N ILE A 323 -4.99 18.57 -14.40
CA ILE A 323 -5.74 17.32 -14.46
C ILE A 323 -6.59 17.26 -13.19
N LEU A 324 -7.90 17.19 -13.34
CA LEU A 324 -8.83 17.01 -12.22
C LEU A 324 -9.35 15.58 -12.25
N PHE A 325 -9.36 14.96 -11.08
CA PHE A 325 -9.92 13.65 -10.86
C PHE A 325 -11.07 13.77 -9.86
N ASN A 326 -12.22 13.18 -10.18
CA ASN A 326 -13.40 13.17 -9.33
C ASN A 326 -14.06 11.80 -9.38
N LEU A 327 -13.97 11.03 -8.30
CA LEU A 327 -14.66 9.76 -8.19
C LEU A 327 -16.17 9.99 -8.08
N ALA A 328 -16.93 9.43 -9.03
CA ALA A 328 -18.38 9.63 -9.11
C ALA A 328 -19.13 8.62 -8.24
N ALA A 329 -18.79 7.33 -8.35
CA ALA A 329 -19.33 6.25 -7.53
C ALA A 329 -18.42 5.03 -7.59
N THR A 330 -18.39 4.23 -6.52
CA THR A 330 -17.79 2.89 -6.52
C THR A 330 -18.72 1.90 -5.84
N ARG A 331 -18.83 0.70 -6.41
CA ARG A 331 -19.75 -0.34 -5.98
C ARG A 331 -19.08 -1.70 -6.03
N THR A 332 -19.30 -2.48 -4.99
CA THR A 332 -19.03 -3.91 -4.96
C THR A 332 -20.33 -4.66 -5.21
N SER A 333 -20.21 -5.82 -5.85
CA SER A 333 -21.31 -6.76 -5.97
C SER A 333 -20.77 -8.15 -5.84
N ARG A 334 -21.42 -8.96 -5.01
CA ARG A 334 -21.15 -10.38 -4.89
C ARG A 334 -22.15 -11.14 -5.75
N LYS A 335 -21.67 -12.06 -6.57
CA LYS A 335 -22.51 -12.98 -7.31
C LYS A 335 -22.14 -14.39 -6.87
N VAL A 336 -23.08 -15.04 -6.18
CA VAL A 336 -22.92 -16.43 -5.74
C VAL A 336 -23.18 -17.35 -6.91
N ASP A 337 -22.22 -18.21 -7.24
CA ASP A 337 -22.34 -19.19 -8.32
C ASP A 337 -22.81 -20.54 -7.76
N THR A 338 -22.15 -21.05 -6.71
CA THR A 338 -22.46 -22.35 -6.09
C THR A 338 -22.46 -22.26 -4.57
N SER A 339 -23.36 -23.00 -3.90
CA SER A 339 -23.37 -23.14 -2.44
C SER A 339 -23.60 -24.60 -2.05
N THR A 340 -22.65 -25.19 -1.32
CA THR A 340 -22.67 -26.60 -0.90
C THR A 340 -22.46 -26.74 0.61
N HIS A 341 -22.98 -27.81 1.21
CA HIS A 341 -22.75 -28.12 2.62
C HIS A 341 -21.75 -29.27 2.73
N VAL A 342 -20.69 -29.05 3.50
CA VAL A 342 -19.64 -30.05 3.76
C VAL A 342 -19.83 -30.56 5.19
N LYS A 343 -19.78 -31.89 5.37
CA LYS A 343 -19.84 -32.52 6.69
C LYS A 343 -18.43 -32.60 7.27
N SER A 344 -18.29 -32.23 8.53
CA SER A 344 -17.03 -32.37 9.26
C SER A 344 -17.30 -32.60 10.75
N THR A 345 -16.26 -32.58 11.57
CA THR A 345 -16.33 -32.73 13.02
C THR A 345 -15.51 -31.65 13.71
N TYR A 346 -15.89 -31.21 14.91
CA TYR A 346 -15.09 -30.27 15.69
C TYR A 346 -14.81 -30.84 17.08
N LEU A 347 -13.72 -30.42 17.71
CA LEU A 347 -13.40 -30.83 19.07
C LEU A 347 -14.43 -30.23 20.03
N ALA A 348 -15.31 -31.08 20.56
CA ALA A 348 -16.37 -30.71 21.49
C ALA A 348 -15.88 -30.66 22.95
N GLY A 349 -14.80 -31.40 23.25
CA GLY A 349 -14.18 -31.42 24.58
C GLY A 349 -13.21 -32.57 24.75
N TYR A 350 -12.86 -32.87 26.00
CA TYR A 350 -12.02 -34.00 26.36
C TYR A 350 -12.76 -34.90 27.34
N THR A 351 -12.58 -36.21 27.21
CA THR A 351 -13.06 -37.20 28.17
C THR A 351 -11.89 -37.93 28.81
N LYS A 352 -12.01 -38.27 30.09
CA LYS A 352 -10.98 -39.01 30.81
C LYS A 352 -11.13 -40.49 30.54
N VAL A 353 -10.15 -41.06 29.85
CA VAL A 353 -10.06 -42.51 29.66
C VAL A 353 -8.89 -43.07 30.46
N ASN A 354 -8.94 -44.37 30.72
CA ASN A 354 -7.86 -45.04 31.44
C ASN A 354 -6.60 -45.07 30.58
N ASN A 355 -5.45 -44.72 31.15
CA ASN A 355 -4.19 -44.73 30.43
C ASN A 355 -3.68 -46.19 30.29
N PRO A 356 -3.63 -46.77 29.07
CA PRO A 356 -3.21 -48.16 28.90
C PRO A 356 -1.78 -48.41 29.39
N GLU A 357 -0.88 -47.42 29.29
CA GLU A 357 0.48 -47.54 29.78
C GLU A 357 0.54 -47.64 31.31
N TRP A 358 -0.35 -46.94 32.01
CA TRP A 358 -0.43 -47.04 33.46
C TRP A 358 -0.91 -48.43 33.88
N ASP A 359 -1.90 -49.00 33.18
CA ASP A 359 -2.38 -50.36 33.42
C ASP A 359 -1.28 -51.40 33.17
N ILE A 360 -0.54 -51.27 32.05
CA ILE A 360 0.59 -52.17 31.73
C ILE A 360 1.64 -52.11 32.83
N LEU A 361 2.01 -50.91 33.28
CA LEU A 361 3.00 -50.74 34.36
C LEU A 361 2.52 -51.32 35.70
N GLN A 362 1.22 -51.27 36.01
CA GLN A 362 0.67 -51.93 37.20
C GLN A 362 0.76 -53.45 37.11
N VAL A 363 0.42 -54.01 35.96
CA VAL A 363 0.51 -55.45 35.72
C VAL A 363 1.98 -55.92 35.80
N GLU A 364 2.90 -55.19 35.19
CA GLU A 364 4.33 -55.49 35.21
C GLU A 364 4.90 -55.40 36.64
N LEU A 365 4.53 -54.36 37.39
CA LEU A 365 4.90 -54.22 38.79
C LEU A 365 4.37 -55.39 39.64
N GLN A 366 3.12 -55.81 39.42
CA GLN A 366 2.55 -56.95 40.13
C GLN A 366 3.30 -58.25 39.79
N GLN A 367 3.64 -58.47 38.52
CA GLN A 367 4.42 -59.63 38.08
C GLN A 367 5.82 -59.64 38.70
N SER A 368 6.55 -58.52 38.68
CA SER A 368 7.89 -58.45 39.29
C SER A 368 7.85 -58.63 40.82
N ASN A 369 6.78 -58.21 41.50
CA ASN A 369 6.62 -58.51 42.94
C ASN A 369 6.40 -60.01 43.20
N MET A 370 5.65 -60.70 42.32
CA MET A 370 5.49 -62.15 42.41
C MET A 370 6.82 -62.87 42.15
N GLU A 371 7.65 -62.39 41.22
CA GLU A 371 8.99 -62.93 40.96
C GLU A 371 9.92 -62.86 42.18
N ILE A 372 9.90 -61.76 42.95
CA ILE A 372 10.63 -61.69 44.22
C ILE A 372 10.12 -62.73 45.22
N MET A 373 8.80 -62.90 45.35
CA MET A 373 8.25 -63.88 46.28
C MET A 373 8.63 -65.32 45.91
N THR A 374 8.64 -65.65 44.63
CA THR A 374 9.08 -66.97 44.16
C THR A 374 10.57 -67.17 44.38
N ASN A 375 11.40 -66.19 44.03
CA ASN A 375 12.87 -66.31 44.13
C ASN A 375 13.39 -66.21 45.58
N SER A 376 12.67 -65.53 46.46
CA SER A 376 13.01 -65.48 47.90
C SER A 376 12.67 -66.78 48.62
N ASN A 377 11.63 -67.48 48.18
CA ASN A 377 11.24 -68.79 48.74
C ASN A 377 12.10 -69.95 48.22
N THR A 378 12.92 -69.75 47.19
CA THR A 378 13.87 -70.76 46.69
C THR A 378 15.18 -70.85 47.47
N GLN A 379 15.34 -70.07 48.55
CA GLN A 379 16.52 -70.18 49.41
C GLN A 379 16.62 -71.58 50.05
N LEU A 380 17.71 -72.29 49.75
CA LEU A 380 17.99 -73.63 50.25
C LEU A 380 18.74 -73.56 51.59
N PRO A 381 18.52 -74.50 52.52
CA PRO A 381 19.17 -74.49 53.82
C PRO A 381 20.70 -74.60 53.69
N THR A 382 21.44 -73.69 54.34
CA THR A 382 22.90 -73.54 54.23
C THR A 382 23.71 -74.36 55.25
N SER A 383 23.06 -75.22 56.03
CA SER A 383 23.72 -76.12 56.97
C SER A 383 23.07 -77.49 56.92
N THR A 384 23.56 -78.32 56.00
CA THR A 384 23.18 -79.74 55.89
C THR A 384 24.22 -80.66 56.52
N GLY A 385 25.37 -80.11 56.94
CA GLY A 385 26.51 -80.86 57.48
C GLY A 385 27.38 -81.52 56.41
N ASN A 386 27.11 -81.28 55.11
CA ASN A 386 27.91 -81.76 53.99
C ASN A 386 28.51 -80.56 53.22
N PRO A 387 29.84 -80.37 53.24
CA PRO A 387 30.48 -79.18 52.69
C PRO A 387 30.29 -78.99 51.18
N TYR A 388 30.09 -80.06 50.40
CA TYR A 388 29.83 -79.94 48.96
C TYR A 388 28.40 -79.50 48.65
N MET A 389 27.43 -79.98 49.44
CA MET A 389 26.03 -79.55 49.35
C MET A 389 25.87 -78.12 49.85
N ASP A 390 26.57 -77.75 50.93
CA ASP A 390 26.52 -76.41 51.50
C ASP A 390 27.13 -75.37 50.54
N LEU A 391 28.19 -75.72 49.77
CA LEU A 391 28.73 -74.88 48.69
C LEU A 391 27.78 -74.73 47.50
N GLY A 392 27.13 -75.83 47.08
CA GLY A 392 26.11 -75.79 46.02
C GLY A 392 24.89 -74.96 46.40
N ASN A 393 24.41 -75.12 47.65
CA ASN A 393 23.33 -74.31 48.20
C ASN A 393 23.74 -72.84 48.35
N ALA A 394 25.00 -72.55 48.72
CA ALA A 394 25.50 -71.18 48.80
C ALA A 394 25.57 -70.50 47.41
N LEU A 395 25.98 -71.22 46.36
CA LEU A 395 25.98 -70.69 44.98
C LEU A 395 24.55 -70.48 44.45
N ALA A 396 23.63 -71.41 44.70
CA ALA A 396 22.22 -71.27 44.31
C ALA A 396 21.51 -70.15 45.10
N ASN A 397 21.83 -69.99 46.38
CA ASN A 397 21.35 -68.88 47.20
C ASN A 397 21.95 -67.55 46.73
N TRP A 398 23.21 -67.51 46.32
CA TRP A 398 23.83 -66.30 45.76
C TRP A 398 23.22 -65.92 44.39
N GLU A 399 22.92 -66.89 43.53
CA GLU A 399 22.22 -66.66 42.25
C GLU A 399 20.77 -66.20 42.47
N SER A 400 20.07 -66.75 43.48
CA SER A 400 18.72 -66.26 43.84
C SER A 400 18.75 -64.89 44.51
N GLU A 401 19.75 -64.59 45.35
CA GLU A 401 19.96 -63.28 45.96
C GLU A 401 20.24 -62.20 44.90
N THR A 402 21.11 -62.47 43.93
CA THR A 402 21.39 -61.54 42.82
C THR A 402 20.16 -61.30 41.95
N LYS A 403 19.39 -62.34 41.60
CA LYS A 403 18.09 -62.17 40.90
C LYS A 403 17.06 -61.40 41.71
N VAL A 404 17.04 -61.58 43.04
CA VAL A 404 16.16 -60.82 43.95
C VAL A 404 16.57 -59.35 43.99
N ASP A 405 17.86 -59.04 44.02
CA ASP A 405 18.34 -57.66 44.05
C ASP A 405 18.11 -56.94 42.71
N GLU A 406 18.35 -57.59 41.57
CA GLU A 406 17.99 -57.07 40.24
C GLU A 406 16.47 -56.83 40.12
N ALA A 407 15.63 -57.74 40.63
CA ALA A 407 14.19 -57.58 40.65
C ALA A 407 13.73 -56.43 41.57
N LYS A 408 14.41 -56.21 42.71
CA LYS A 408 14.14 -55.06 43.59
C LYS A 408 14.45 -53.73 42.90
N GLU A 409 15.56 -53.63 42.18
CA GLU A 409 15.90 -52.43 41.41
C GLU A 409 14.86 -52.16 40.31
N ARG A 410 14.48 -53.19 39.54
CA ARG A 410 13.41 -53.08 38.54
C ARG A 410 12.08 -52.65 39.16
N ILE A 411 11.73 -53.17 40.34
CA ILE A 411 10.50 -52.78 41.05
C ILE A 411 10.55 -51.32 41.50
N GLU A 412 11.68 -50.82 42.00
CA GLU A 412 11.79 -49.40 42.37
C GLU A 412 11.71 -48.50 41.14
N GLU A 413 12.28 -48.91 40.00
CA GLU A 413 12.09 -48.22 38.73
C GLU A 413 10.64 -48.23 38.24
N LEU A 414 9.97 -49.39 38.27
CA LEU A 414 8.56 -49.53 37.89
C LEU A 414 7.65 -48.72 38.82
N LYS A 415 7.88 -48.74 40.15
CA LYS A 415 7.16 -47.89 41.10
C LYS A 415 7.33 -46.41 40.79
N LYS A 416 8.54 -45.99 40.40
CA LYS A 416 8.80 -44.62 39.96
C LYS A 416 8.01 -44.29 38.70
N LYS A 417 8.06 -45.14 37.67
CA LYS A 417 7.30 -44.98 36.41
C LYS A 417 5.79 -44.93 36.65
N VAL A 418 5.25 -45.82 37.48
CA VAL A 418 3.83 -45.86 37.88
C VAL A 418 3.39 -44.58 38.58
N ARG A 419 4.25 -43.99 39.43
CA ARG A 419 3.94 -42.74 40.14
C ARG A 419 3.97 -41.52 39.23
N THR A 420 4.85 -41.52 38.23
CA THR A 420 4.98 -40.40 37.28
C THR A 420 4.04 -40.50 36.10
N THR A 421 3.55 -41.70 35.78
CA THR A 421 2.58 -41.91 34.69
C THR A 421 1.17 -41.63 35.22
N PRO A 422 0.40 -40.72 34.61
CA PRO A 422 -0.95 -40.43 35.05
C PRO A 422 -1.88 -41.62 34.78
N ARG A 423 -2.78 -41.89 35.72
CA ARG A 423 -3.77 -42.98 35.61
C ARG A 423 -4.80 -42.74 34.50
N PHE A 424 -5.14 -41.48 34.24
CA PHE A 424 -6.09 -41.10 33.19
C PHE A 424 -5.39 -40.21 32.17
N ILE A 425 -5.72 -40.39 30.90
CA ILE A 425 -5.37 -39.45 29.83
C ILE A 425 -6.65 -38.79 29.33
N ASP A 426 -6.53 -37.54 28.90
CA ASP A 426 -7.61 -36.80 28.29
C ASP A 426 -7.64 -37.16 26.80
N GLU A 427 -8.70 -37.82 26.36
CA GLU A 427 -8.95 -38.12 24.95
C GLU A 427 -9.91 -37.09 24.33
N PRO A 428 -9.61 -36.56 23.13
CA PRO A 428 -10.48 -35.61 22.46
C PRO A 428 -11.79 -36.25 22.01
N VAL A 429 -12.91 -35.58 22.26
CA VAL A 429 -14.25 -35.96 21.79
C VAL A 429 -14.66 -35.01 20.66
N TYR A 430 -15.07 -35.59 19.53
CA TYR A 430 -15.45 -34.84 18.34
C TYR A 430 -16.94 -35.01 18.04
N ASP A 431 -17.65 -33.90 17.83
CA ASP A 431 -19.06 -33.90 17.43
C ASP A 431 -19.22 -33.55 15.95
N PRO A 432 -20.19 -34.16 15.25
CA PRO A 432 -20.43 -33.88 13.84
C PRO A 432 -21.11 -32.52 13.65
N TYR A 433 -20.68 -31.79 12.64
CA TYR A 433 -21.32 -30.55 12.20
C TYR A 433 -21.28 -30.42 10.68
N ARG A 434 -21.87 -29.34 10.17
CA ARG A 434 -21.79 -28.97 8.74
C ARG A 434 -21.37 -27.51 8.63
N PHE A 435 -20.49 -27.24 7.69
CA PHE A 435 -20.16 -25.88 7.28
C PHE A 435 -20.54 -25.67 5.81
N GLN A 436 -20.73 -24.42 5.42
CA GLN A 436 -21.18 -24.07 4.08
C GLN A 436 -20.00 -23.58 3.24
N ARG A 437 -19.76 -24.20 2.09
CA ARG A 437 -18.79 -23.77 1.09
C ARG A 437 -19.52 -23.01 -0.01
N VAL A 438 -19.16 -21.74 -0.21
CA VAL A 438 -19.78 -20.86 -1.21
C VAL A 438 -18.73 -20.38 -2.20
N GLU A 439 -18.99 -20.60 -3.47
CA GLU A 439 -18.21 -20.08 -4.59
C GLU A 439 -18.87 -18.79 -5.09
N MET A 440 -18.12 -17.70 -5.16
CA MET A 440 -18.64 -16.41 -5.57
C MET A 440 -17.64 -15.59 -6.38
N ASP A 441 -18.18 -14.89 -7.37
CA ASP A 441 -17.52 -13.79 -8.05
C ASP A 441 -17.76 -12.49 -7.28
N VAL A 442 -16.69 -11.80 -6.89
CA VAL A 442 -16.78 -10.47 -6.28
C VAL A 442 -16.27 -9.44 -7.28
N LEU A 443 -17.16 -8.54 -7.67
CA LEU A 443 -16.92 -7.51 -8.67
C LEU A 443 -16.86 -6.15 -8.01
N LYS A 444 -15.77 -5.42 -8.23
CA LYS A 444 -15.61 -4.00 -7.90
C LYS A 444 -15.75 -3.18 -9.17
N THR A 445 -16.63 -2.18 -9.16
CA THR A 445 -16.82 -1.23 -10.26
C THR A 445 -16.68 0.19 -9.74
N GLY A 446 -15.93 1.04 -10.45
CA GLY A 446 -15.77 2.44 -10.09
C GLY A 446 -15.90 3.32 -11.32
N SER A 447 -16.73 4.35 -11.25
CA SER A 447 -16.85 5.35 -12.31
C SER A 447 -16.13 6.61 -11.90
N ILE A 448 -15.11 6.97 -12.67
CA ILE A 448 -14.28 8.15 -12.48
C ILE A 448 -14.69 9.20 -13.49
N GLN A 449 -14.85 10.45 -13.06
CA GLN A 449 -14.90 11.59 -13.97
C GLN A 449 -13.57 12.34 -13.90
N TYR A 450 -12.98 12.62 -15.06
CA TYR A 450 -11.74 13.39 -15.12
C TYR A 450 -11.84 14.55 -16.07
N TYR A 451 -11.03 15.58 -15.83
CA TYR A 451 -10.94 16.78 -16.65
C TYR A 451 -9.48 17.08 -16.96
N ILE A 452 -9.18 17.45 -18.20
CA ILE A 452 -7.87 17.95 -18.62
C ILE A 452 -8.07 19.39 -19.06
N ILE A 453 -7.49 20.33 -18.33
CA ILE A 453 -7.68 21.77 -18.54
C ILE A 453 -6.36 22.36 -18.99
N ASP A 454 -6.30 22.82 -20.24
CA ASP A 454 -5.18 23.58 -20.77
C ASP A 454 -5.44 25.09 -20.58
N LYS A 455 -4.71 25.72 -19.66
CA LYS A 455 -4.84 27.16 -19.38
C LYS A 455 -4.24 28.03 -20.48
N ARG A 456 -3.25 27.51 -21.20
CA ARG A 456 -2.58 28.21 -22.29
C ARG A 456 -3.55 28.40 -23.47
N LYS A 457 -4.31 27.35 -23.78
CA LYS A 457 -5.30 27.35 -24.89
C LYS A 457 -6.72 27.77 -24.48
N LYS A 458 -6.98 27.87 -23.17
CA LYS A 458 -8.33 28.07 -22.58
C LYS A 458 -9.32 26.99 -23.04
N THR A 459 -8.85 25.75 -23.05
CA THR A 459 -9.62 24.57 -23.45
C THR A 459 -9.66 23.55 -22.34
N TYR A 460 -10.71 22.75 -22.31
CA TYR A 460 -10.83 21.61 -21.41
C TYR A 460 -11.45 20.41 -22.11
N TYR A 461 -11.05 19.24 -21.66
CA TYR A 461 -11.64 17.95 -21.99
C TYR A 461 -12.23 17.35 -20.72
N SER A 462 -13.32 16.60 -20.85
CA SER A 462 -13.90 15.84 -19.74
C SER A 462 -14.51 14.56 -20.26
N ASP A 463 -14.29 13.46 -19.55
CA ASP A 463 -14.89 12.16 -19.86
C ASP A 463 -15.05 11.33 -18.58
N PHE A 464 -15.68 10.17 -18.74
CA PHE A 464 -15.75 9.15 -17.70
C PHE A 464 -14.81 7.99 -18.02
N PHE A 465 -14.30 7.36 -16.97
CA PHE A 465 -13.49 6.17 -17.04
C PHE A 465 -14.02 5.18 -16.02
N ASP A 466 -14.42 3.99 -16.48
CA ASP A 466 -14.92 2.94 -15.62
C ASP A 466 -13.80 1.94 -15.33
N VAL A 467 -13.50 1.76 -14.05
CA VAL A 467 -12.59 0.72 -13.57
C VAL A 467 -13.38 -0.47 -13.09
N THR A 468 -12.90 -1.66 -13.42
CA THR A 468 -13.49 -2.91 -12.97
C THR A 468 -12.39 -3.84 -12.48
N SER A 469 -12.61 -4.47 -11.32
CA SER A 469 -11.77 -5.53 -10.79
C SER A 469 -12.66 -6.68 -10.36
N LYS A 470 -12.28 -7.90 -10.75
CA LYS A 470 -13.05 -9.11 -10.48
C LYS A 470 -12.13 -10.15 -9.85
N GLU A 471 -12.56 -10.74 -8.75
CA GLU A 471 -11.86 -11.84 -8.10
C GLU A 471 -12.85 -12.94 -7.72
N PHE A 472 -12.38 -14.18 -7.77
CA PHE A 472 -13.19 -15.35 -7.42
C PHE A 472 -12.78 -15.85 -6.04
N PHE A 473 -13.76 -16.12 -5.19
CA PHE A 473 -13.53 -16.61 -3.83
C PHE A 473 -14.33 -17.88 -3.57
N THR A 474 -13.70 -18.82 -2.87
CA THR A 474 -14.36 -19.96 -2.24
C THR A 474 -14.36 -19.72 -0.73
N VAL A 475 -15.50 -19.41 -0.13
CA VAL A 475 -15.63 -19.06 1.29
C VAL A 475 -16.22 -20.23 2.08
N ALA A 476 -15.59 -20.58 3.20
CA ALA A 476 -16.11 -21.56 4.15
C ALA A 476 -16.80 -20.87 5.33
N TYR A 477 -18.13 -20.74 5.28
CA TYR A 477 -18.94 -20.19 6.38
C TYR A 477 -19.17 -21.24 7.46
N GLN A 478 -19.09 -20.81 8.72
CA GLN A 478 -19.35 -21.63 9.91
C GLN A 478 -18.34 -22.78 10.11
N LEU A 479 -17.16 -22.70 9.49
CA LEU A 479 -16.05 -23.62 9.76
C LEU A 479 -15.57 -23.42 11.20
N GLN A 480 -15.48 -24.50 11.97
CA GLN A 480 -15.09 -24.44 13.38
C GLN A 480 -13.57 -24.36 13.51
N GLU A 481 -13.05 -23.46 14.35
CA GLU A 481 -11.60 -23.32 14.60
C GLU A 481 -10.99 -24.56 15.27
N THR A 482 -11.83 -25.39 15.90
CA THR A 482 -11.40 -26.63 16.55
C THR A 482 -11.63 -27.88 15.68
N ASP A 483 -11.91 -27.69 14.39
CA ASP A 483 -11.97 -28.78 13.40
C ASP A 483 -10.56 -29.36 13.17
N PRO A 484 -10.35 -30.69 13.28
CA PRO A 484 -9.04 -31.30 13.07
C PRO A 484 -8.54 -31.14 11.63
N ASN A 485 -9.41 -30.91 10.65
CA ASN A 485 -9.06 -30.69 9.25
C ASN A 485 -9.09 -29.20 8.86
N LEU A 486 -9.06 -28.28 9.83
CA LEU A 486 -9.12 -26.84 9.59
C LEU A 486 -8.08 -26.38 8.56
N GLU A 487 -6.83 -26.81 8.69
CA GLU A 487 -5.74 -26.42 7.77
C GLU A 487 -6.01 -26.91 6.33
N GLU A 488 -6.51 -28.13 6.17
CA GLU A 488 -6.87 -28.69 4.86
C GLU A 488 -7.97 -27.87 4.21
N TYR A 489 -9.03 -27.54 4.94
CA TYR A 489 -10.11 -26.70 4.42
C TYR A 489 -9.63 -25.28 4.12
N MET A 490 -8.83 -24.66 4.98
CA MET A 490 -8.30 -23.31 4.76
C MET A 490 -7.27 -23.24 3.62
N SER A 491 -6.65 -24.37 3.22
CA SER A 491 -5.75 -24.39 2.06
C SER A 491 -6.44 -24.14 0.71
N THR A 492 -7.76 -24.38 0.65
CA THR A 492 -8.58 -24.24 -0.57
C THR A 492 -9.73 -23.25 -0.44
N ASN A 493 -9.89 -22.63 0.73
CA ASN A 493 -10.98 -21.72 1.04
C ASN A 493 -10.44 -20.47 1.76
N VAL A 494 -11.09 -19.33 1.55
CA VAL A 494 -10.78 -18.08 2.25
C VAL A 494 -11.82 -17.80 3.34
N THR A 495 -11.50 -16.84 4.21
CA THR A 495 -12.46 -16.32 5.18
C THR A 495 -13.27 -15.16 4.61
N GLU A 496 -14.45 -14.92 5.18
CA GLU A 496 -15.26 -13.73 4.90
C GLU A 496 -14.47 -12.42 5.09
N LYS A 497 -13.56 -12.39 6.06
CA LYS A 497 -12.70 -11.25 6.33
C LYS A 497 -11.77 -10.93 5.15
N MET A 498 -11.29 -11.94 4.42
CA MET A 498 -10.45 -11.74 3.23
C MET A 498 -11.26 -11.19 2.06
N VAL A 499 -12.52 -11.63 1.92
CA VAL A 499 -13.45 -11.08 0.93
C VAL A 499 -13.75 -9.60 1.23
N ASP A 500 -14.07 -9.27 2.48
CA ASP A 500 -14.26 -7.88 2.94
C ASP A 500 -13.01 -7.02 2.73
N GLN A 501 -11.82 -7.60 2.90
CA GLN A 501 -10.56 -6.90 2.67
C GLN A 501 -10.40 -6.56 1.19
N PHE A 502 -10.63 -7.50 0.29
CA PHE A 502 -10.64 -7.25 -1.16
C PHE A 502 -11.66 -6.18 -1.54
N GLU A 503 -12.88 -6.24 -1.00
CA GLU A 503 -13.95 -5.27 -1.29
C GLU A 503 -13.59 -3.85 -0.89
N LYS A 504 -12.87 -3.67 0.23
CA LYS A 504 -12.42 -2.36 0.73
C LYS A 504 -11.10 -1.89 0.12
N GLU A 505 -10.33 -2.79 -0.48
CA GLU A 505 -9.03 -2.49 -1.06
C GLU A 505 -9.16 -1.56 -2.27
N ALA A 506 -8.24 -0.59 -2.34
CA ALA A 506 -8.20 0.41 -3.39
C ALA A 506 -7.95 -0.22 -4.76
N ILE A 507 -8.64 0.26 -5.80
CA ILE A 507 -8.18 0.04 -7.18
C ILE A 507 -7.16 1.12 -7.50
N SER A 508 -5.97 0.74 -7.97
CA SER A 508 -4.96 1.68 -8.46
C SER A 508 -5.02 1.77 -9.98
N VAL A 509 -5.11 2.99 -10.52
CA VAL A 509 -5.12 3.26 -11.96
C VAL A 509 -3.90 4.12 -12.30
N LYS A 510 -3.14 3.73 -13.32
CA LYS A 510 -2.02 4.54 -13.80
C LYS A 510 -2.53 5.81 -14.47
N LEU A 511 -1.91 6.95 -14.17
CA LEU A 511 -2.28 8.21 -14.79
C LEU A 511 -2.06 8.17 -16.31
N SER A 512 -0.96 7.55 -16.77
CA SER A 512 -0.72 7.32 -18.21
C SER A 512 -1.89 6.60 -18.90
N GLU A 513 -2.40 5.53 -18.29
CA GLU A 513 -3.55 4.77 -18.79
C GLU A 513 -4.81 5.63 -18.86
N LEU A 514 -5.07 6.44 -17.84
CA LEU A 514 -6.19 7.40 -17.85
C LEU A 514 -6.06 8.43 -18.99
N LEU A 515 -4.84 8.86 -19.31
CA LEU A 515 -4.56 9.84 -20.35
C LEU A 515 -4.57 9.28 -21.78
N SER A 516 -4.48 7.96 -21.95
CA SER A 516 -4.60 7.31 -23.25
C SER A 516 -5.94 7.65 -23.93
N ASN A 517 -7.05 7.55 -23.19
CA ASN A 517 -8.39 7.86 -23.69
C ASN A 517 -8.53 9.32 -24.16
N TYR A 518 -7.84 10.26 -23.48
CA TYR A 518 -7.82 11.66 -23.93
C TYR A 518 -7.12 11.83 -25.28
N SER A 519 -6.00 11.13 -25.47
CA SER A 519 -5.21 11.20 -26.71
C SER A 519 -6.03 10.73 -27.91
N ASP A 520 -6.83 9.67 -27.72
CA ASP A 520 -7.70 9.11 -28.75
C ASP A 520 -8.93 9.99 -29.04
N ASN A 521 -9.46 10.67 -28.02
CA ASN A 521 -10.71 11.44 -28.11
C ASN A 521 -10.51 12.95 -28.14
N LYS A 522 -9.32 13.45 -28.51
CA LYS A 522 -8.97 14.88 -28.47
C LYS A 522 -9.97 15.82 -29.15
N ALA A 523 -10.72 15.34 -30.14
CA ALA A 523 -11.76 16.08 -30.85
C ALA A 523 -12.91 16.57 -29.95
N LYS A 524 -13.15 15.95 -28.78
CA LYS A 524 -14.20 16.36 -27.83
C LYS A 524 -13.81 17.60 -26.99
N THR A 525 -12.61 18.14 -27.16
CA THR A 525 -12.10 19.30 -26.40
C THR A 525 -12.95 20.56 -26.63
N ARG A 526 -13.28 21.28 -25.55
CA ARG A 526 -14.15 22.47 -25.57
C ARG A 526 -13.42 23.70 -25.03
N ARG A 527 -13.85 24.92 -25.41
CA ARG A 527 -13.35 26.16 -24.79
C ARG A 527 -14.12 26.46 -23.50
N TYR A 528 -13.43 26.98 -22.49
CA TYR A 528 -14.07 27.46 -21.25
C TYR A 528 -13.92 28.97 -21.08
N ARG A 529 -14.90 29.60 -20.39
CA ARG A 529 -14.88 31.05 -20.12
C ARG A 529 -13.96 31.40 -18.95
N SER A 530 -14.05 30.64 -17.86
CA SER A 530 -13.21 30.81 -16.67
C SER A 530 -13.07 29.49 -15.91
N LEU A 531 -12.05 29.36 -15.05
CA LEU A 531 -11.92 28.18 -14.19
C LEU A 531 -13.13 28.02 -13.24
N ALA A 532 -13.80 29.13 -12.91
CA ALA A 532 -15.04 29.10 -12.13
C ALA A 532 -16.19 28.42 -12.88
N SER A 533 -16.26 28.49 -14.22
CA SER A 533 -17.28 27.76 -14.98
C SER A 533 -17.04 26.26 -14.94
N ILE A 534 -15.77 25.82 -15.07
CA ILE A 534 -15.43 24.39 -14.96
C ILE A 534 -15.74 23.87 -13.55
N ARG A 535 -15.38 24.64 -12.52
CA ARG A 535 -15.70 24.28 -11.13
C ARG A 535 -17.21 24.10 -10.92
N LYS A 536 -18.04 24.96 -11.51
CA LYS A 536 -19.51 24.81 -11.44
C LYS A 536 -19.97 23.52 -12.11
N ASP A 537 -19.40 23.15 -13.26
CA ASP A 537 -19.72 21.91 -13.96
C ASP A 537 -19.36 20.67 -13.13
N VAL A 538 -18.18 20.67 -12.49
CA VAL A 538 -17.75 19.61 -11.56
C VAL A 538 -18.72 19.46 -10.38
N VAL A 539 -19.13 20.58 -9.75
CA VAL A 539 -20.10 20.56 -8.64
C VAL A 539 -21.47 20.06 -9.10
N LYS A 540 -21.94 20.51 -10.28
CA LYS A 540 -23.22 20.07 -10.84
C LYS A 540 -23.24 18.55 -11.03
N ASN A 541 -22.21 17.98 -11.64
CA ASN A 541 -22.10 16.54 -11.87
C ASN A 541 -22.01 15.76 -10.56
N ARG A 542 -21.27 16.27 -9.57
CA ARG A 542 -21.23 15.69 -8.22
C ARG A 542 -22.62 15.68 -7.56
N ASN A 543 -23.40 16.75 -7.71
CA ASN A 543 -24.75 16.83 -7.16
C ASN A 543 -25.71 15.85 -7.86
N VAL A 544 -25.54 15.63 -9.17
CA VAL A 544 -26.28 14.59 -9.90
C VAL A 544 -25.96 13.20 -9.35
N ALA A 545 -24.69 12.88 -9.09
CA ALA A 545 -24.29 11.61 -8.48
C ALA A 545 -24.83 11.42 -7.05
N LEU A 546 -24.88 12.50 -6.25
CA LEU A 546 -25.52 12.48 -4.92
C LEU A 546 -27.03 12.28 -4.99
N ALA A 547 -27.69 12.90 -5.99
CA ALA A 547 -29.14 12.79 -6.18
C ALA A 547 -29.56 11.38 -6.64
N SER A 548 -28.81 10.76 -7.57
CA SER A 548 -29.10 9.40 -8.04
C SER A 548 -28.88 8.31 -6.98
N MET A 549 -28.14 8.62 -5.91
CA MET A 549 -27.96 7.72 -4.75
C MET A 549 -29.14 7.81 -3.77
N LYS A 550 -29.62 9.02 -3.47
CA LYS A 550 -30.85 9.20 -2.66
C LYS A 550 -32.05 8.49 -3.27
N GLU A 551 -32.10 8.39 -4.61
CA GLU A 551 -33.16 7.69 -5.33
C GLU A 551 -33.12 6.16 -5.20
N LYS A 552 -31.97 5.57 -4.81
CA LYS A 552 -31.77 4.11 -4.78
C LYS A 552 -31.87 3.48 -3.39
N GLU A 553 -31.81 4.26 -2.31
CA GLU A 553 -31.70 3.73 -0.95
C GLU A 553 -33.05 3.29 -0.36
N TYR A 554 -34.17 3.89 -0.78
CA TYR A 554 -35.54 3.45 -0.41
C TYR A 554 -36.52 3.69 -1.57
N GLY A 555 -37.02 2.62 -2.17
CA GLY A 555 -37.95 2.68 -3.29
C GLY A 555 -39.38 3.03 -2.86
N PHE A 556 -39.81 4.26 -3.12
CA PHE A 556 -41.22 4.62 -3.27
C PHE A 556 -41.38 5.51 -4.50
N ASP A 557 -42.49 5.38 -5.23
CA ASP A 557 -42.74 6.20 -6.41
C ASP A 557 -42.98 7.64 -5.99
N LYS A 558 -41.91 8.43 -6.09
CA LYS A 558 -41.88 9.84 -5.78
C LYS A 558 -42.87 10.62 -6.71
N HIS A 559 -43.19 10.10 -7.89
CA HIS A 559 -44.16 10.70 -8.82
C HIS A 559 -45.57 10.10 -8.72
N ALA A 560 -45.83 9.21 -7.77
CA ALA A 560 -47.15 8.57 -7.60
C ALA A 560 -48.25 9.62 -7.39
N ASP A 561 -47.92 10.71 -6.70
CA ASP A 561 -48.85 11.81 -6.45
C ASP A 561 -48.35 13.12 -7.05
N LYS A 562 -48.93 13.51 -8.18
CA LYS A 562 -48.60 14.75 -8.89
C LYS A 562 -48.83 16.01 -8.05
N ARG A 563 -49.60 15.94 -6.95
CA ARG A 563 -49.84 17.10 -6.08
C ARG A 563 -48.57 17.56 -5.37
N PHE A 564 -47.56 16.70 -5.20
CA PHE A 564 -46.27 17.12 -4.66
C PHE A 564 -45.58 18.19 -5.51
N GLU A 565 -45.78 18.20 -6.83
CA GLU A 565 -45.22 19.22 -7.73
C GLU A 565 -45.82 20.62 -7.50
N SER A 566 -46.96 20.70 -6.81
CA SER A 566 -47.63 21.96 -6.43
C SER A 566 -47.20 22.47 -5.05
N VAL A 567 -46.45 21.67 -4.28
CA VAL A 567 -46.07 21.96 -2.89
C VAL A 567 -44.58 22.26 -2.79
N LEU A 568 -44.21 23.17 -1.89
CA LEU A 568 -42.84 23.55 -1.60
C LEU A 568 -42.59 23.51 -0.09
N ILE A 569 -41.35 23.25 0.28
CA ILE A 569 -40.86 23.52 1.63
C ILE A 569 -40.50 25.00 1.70
N VAL A 570 -40.89 25.65 2.79
CA VAL A 570 -40.66 27.08 3.05
C VAL A 570 -39.73 27.19 4.24
N GLN A 571 -38.57 27.81 4.05
CA GLN A 571 -37.51 27.88 5.06
C GLN A 571 -37.12 29.32 5.33
N ASN A 572 -37.08 29.68 6.61
CA ASN A 572 -36.45 30.90 7.09
C ASN A 572 -35.38 30.55 8.15
N SER A 573 -34.65 31.53 8.68
CA SER A 573 -33.54 31.30 9.63
C SER A 573 -33.94 30.67 10.98
N SER A 574 -35.21 30.73 11.36
CA SER A 574 -35.76 30.34 12.66
C SER A 574 -36.97 29.40 12.60
N SER A 575 -37.55 29.19 11.41
CA SER A 575 -38.83 28.51 11.18
C SER A 575 -38.79 27.71 9.88
N LEU A 576 -39.50 26.59 9.90
CA LEU A 576 -39.60 25.64 8.81
C LEU A 576 -41.07 25.28 8.62
N GLY A 577 -41.57 25.43 7.41
CA GLY A 577 -42.95 25.14 7.07
C GLY A 577 -43.13 24.67 5.64
N THR A 578 -44.37 24.72 5.18
CA THR A 578 -44.80 24.30 3.85
C THR A 578 -45.50 25.47 3.15
N GLY A 579 -45.47 25.49 1.83
CA GLY A 579 -46.27 26.37 0.99
C GLY A 579 -46.67 25.68 -0.29
N PHE A 580 -47.57 26.27 -1.07
CA PHE A 580 -48.01 25.70 -2.34
C PHE A 580 -48.33 26.77 -3.38
N TYR A 581 -48.16 26.43 -4.65
CA TYR A 581 -48.41 27.33 -5.78
C TYR A 581 -49.91 27.63 -5.91
N VAL A 582 -50.28 28.91 -5.88
CA VAL A 582 -51.64 29.40 -6.19
C VAL A 582 -51.73 30.00 -7.58
N THR A 583 -50.61 30.47 -8.12
CA THR A 583 -50.35 30.70 -9.55
C THR A 583 -49.04 30.02 -9.93
N ASP A 584 -48.66 30.08 -11.20
CA ASP A 584 -47.41 29.45 -11.65
C ASP A 584 -46.19 30.07 -10.97
N ASP A 585 -46.28 31.29 -10.44
CA ASP A 585 -45.17 32.03 -9.85
C ASP A 585 -45.48 32.66 -8.47
N ILE A 586 -46.60 32.31 -7.84
CA ILE A 586 -46.97 32.76 -6.48
C ILE A 586 -47.27 31.56 -5.59
N VAL A 587 -46.64 31.56 -4.42
CA VAL A 587 -46.79 30.55 -3.37
C VAL A 587 -47.56 31.14 -2.19
N LEU A 588 -48.54 30.39 -1.68
CA LEU A 588 -49.24 30.68 -0.42
C LEU A 588 -48.63 29.84 0.71
N THR A 589 -48.49 30.44 1.89
CA THR A 589 -48.01 29.78 3.12
C THR A 589 -48.59 30.51 4.35
N ASN A 590 -48.20 30.11 5.56
CA ASN A 590 -48.57 30.82 6.78
C ASN A 590 -47.66 32.01 7.05
N TYR A 591 -48.18 33.01 7.76
CA TYR A 591 -47.39 34.18 8.16
C TYR A 591 -46.31 33.80 9.19
N HIS A 592 -46.60 32.98 10.20
CA HIS A 592 -45.60 32.56 11.19
C HIS A 592 -44.44 31.72 10.62
N VAL A 593 -44.58 31.19 9.40
CA VAL A 593 -43.50 30.48 8.69
C VAL A 593 -42.52 31.47 8.05
N VAL A 594 -42.97 32.66 7.65
CA VAL A 594 -42.14 33.68 6.99
C VAL A 594 -41.76 34.85 7.90
N GLU A 595 -42.58 35.12 8.92
CA GLU A 595 -42.50 36.26 9.84
C GLU A 595 -42.24 37.59 9.10
N GLU A 596 -41.23 38.34 9.54
CA GLU A 596 -40.86 39.66 8.99
C GLU A 596 -39.81 39.58 7.86
N GLN A 597 -39.49 38.39 7.37
CA GLN A 597 -38.46 38.20 6.34
C GLN A 597 -38.94 38.68 4.97
N LYS A 598 -38.06 39.39 4.25
CA LYS A 598 -38.37 39.90 2.89
C LYS A 598 -38.16 38.86 1.80
N PHE A 599 -37.20 37.95 2.01
CA PHE A 599 -36.86 36.87 1.09
C PHE A 599 -36.87 35.55 1.85
N ILE A 600 -37.41 34.53 1.20
CA ILE A 600 -37.64 33.22 1.78
C ILE A 600 -37.00 32.18 0.88
N GLU A 601 -36.30 31.24 1.49
CA GLU A 601 -35.76 30.08 0.80
C GLU A 601 -36.88 29.05 0.62
N LEU A 602 -36.96 28.49 -0.57
CA LEU A 602 -38.00 27.56 -0.96
C LEU A 602 -37.36 26.34 -1.59
N LYS A 603 -37.89 25.16 -1.32
CA LYS A 603 -37.40 23.92 -1.91
C LYS A 603 -38.53 23.15 -2.56
N LYS A 604 -38.42 22.94 -3.87
CA LYS A 604 -39.41 22.24 -4.68
C LYS A 604 -39.31 20.73 -4.51
N TRP A 605 -40.37 20.06 -4.93
CA TRP A 605 -40.37 18.62 -5.15
C TRP A 605 -39.19 18.21 -6.06
N GLY A 606 -38.45 17.17 -5.68
CA GLY A 606 -37.20 16.77 -6.35
C GLY A 606 -35.93 17.48 -5.86
N ASP A 607 -35.97 18.10 -4.67
CA ASP A 607 -34.84 18.74 -3.98
C ASP A 607 -34.23 19.98 -4.68
N LEU A 608 -34.97 20.68 -5.56
CA LEU A 608 -34.50 21.92 -6.20
C LEU A 608 -34.77 23.15 -5.31
N GLU A 609 -33.71 23.83 -4.88
CA GLU A 609 -33.78 25.07 -4.09
C GLU A 609 -34.03 26.29 -4.99
N THR A 610 -34.84 27.23 -4.51
CA THR A 610 -35.16 28.51 -5.13
C THR A 610 -35.38 29.59 -4.06
N PHE A 611 -35.43 30.85 -4.45
CA PHE A 611 -35.71 31.97 -3.54
C PHE A 611 -36.96 32.73 -4.00
N GLY A 612 -37.74 33.17 -3.01
CA GLY A 612 -38.93 33.97 -3.25
C GLY A 612 -38.94 35.25 -2.42
N LYS A 613 -39.65 36.26 -2.92
CA LYS A 613 -39.88 37.52 -2.20
C LYS A 613 -41.27 37.51 -1.59
N VAL A 614 -41.39 37.84 -0.30
CA VAL A 614 -42.70 38.03 0.34
C VAL A 614 -43.35 39.28 -0.25
N ILE A 615 -44.55 39.12 -0.81
CA ILE A 615 -45.30 40.20 -1.49
C ILE A 615 -46.56 40.62 -0.75
N ALA A 616 -47.10 39.79 0.15
CA ALA A 616 -48.23 40.11 1.00
C ALA A 616 -48.22 39.27 2.28
N LYS A 617 -48.81 39.80 3.35
CA LYS A 617 -49.01 39.11 4.63
C LYS A 617 -50.30 39.59 5.31
N ASP A 618 -50.99 38.68 5.97
CA ASP A 618 -52.08 38.95 6.91
C ASP A 618 -51.77 38.24 8.22
N VAL A 619 -51.39 39.01 9.23
CA VAL A 619 -51.05 38.50 10.57
C VAL A 619 -52.26 37.90 11.25
N ARG A 620 -53.47 38.45 11.03
CA ARG A 620 -54.70 37.97 11.67
C ARG A 620 -55.08 36.61 11.12
N LEU A 621 -55.12 36.45 9.79
CA LEU A 621 -55.41 35.17 9.13
C LEU A 621 -54.25 34.18 9.20
N ASP A 622 -53.07 34.65 9.61
CA ASP A 622 -51.81 33.92 9.57
C ASP A 622 -51.47 33.43 8.15
N LEU A 623 -51.61 34.28 7.13
CA LEU A 623 -51.32 33.94 5.73
C LEU A 623 -50.26 34.86 5.12
N ALA A 624 -49.46 34.33 4.19
CA ALA A 624 -48.47 35.09 3.43
C ALA A 624 -48.35 34.62 1.97
N LEU A 625 -48.02 35.55 1.08
CA LEU A 625 -47.75 35.29 -0.33
C LEU A 625 -46.28 35.54 -0.67
N ILE A 626 -45.69 34.61 -1.40
CA ILE A 626 -44.32 34.65 -1.85
C ILE A 626 -44.28 34.61 -3.38
N LYS A 627 -43.65 35.60 -4.01
CA LYS A 627 -43.38 35.62 -5.45
C LYS A 627 -42.08 34.88 -5.75
N VAL A 628 -42.10 33.94 -6.67
CA VAL A 628 -40.94 33.10 -7.02
C VAL A 628 -40.55 33.27 -8.48
N GLN A 629 -39.28 33.00 -8.82
CA GLN A 629 -38.79 33.08 -10.20
C GLN A 629 -39.03 31.78 -10.96
N ASP A 630 -38.89 30.64 -10.29
CA ASP A 630 -39.07 29.35 -10.90
C ASP A 630 -40.54 28.95 -10.88
N ARG A 631 -41.14 28.76 -12.04
CA ARG A 631 -42.56 28.43 -12.15
C ARG A 631 -42.90 27.02 -11.63
N GLY A 632 -44.11 26.84 -11.12
CA GLY A 632 -44.65 25.57 -10.62
C GLY A 632 -46.09 25.31 -11.08
N ILE A 633 -46.68 24.24 -10.57
CA ILE A 633 -48.05 23.83 -10.92
C ILE A 633 -49.03 24.42 -9.90
N PRO A 634 -49.94 25.32 -10.30
CA PRO A 634 -50.93 25.88 -9.39
C PRO A 634 -51.93 24.82 -8.92
N VAL A 635 -52.34 24.90 -7.66
CA VAL A 635 -53.43 24.09 -7.14
C VAL A 635 -54.80 24.58 -7.65
N VAL A 636 -55.79 23.68 -7.59
CA VAL A 636 -57.20 24.03 -7.78
C VAL A 636 -57.86 24.09 -6.40
N PHE A 637 -58.58 25.18 -6.11
CA PHE A 637 -59.34 25.32 -4.87
C PHE A 637 -60.75 24.75 -5.00
N TYR A 638 -61.25 24.24 -3.89
CA TYR A 638 -62.64 23.84 -3.74
C TYR A 638 -63.58 25.04 -3.76
N ASP A 639 -64.70 24.96 -4.49
CA ASP A 639 -65.61 26.10 -4.69
C ASP A 639 -67.06 25.87 -4.27
N LYS A 640 -67.39 24.66 -3.78
CA LYS A 640 -68.77 24.34 -3.37
C LYS A 640 -69.06 24.92 -1.99
N LYS A 641 -70.32 25.31 -1.78
CA LYS A 641 -70.79 26.00 -0.56
C LYS A 641 -70.46 25.27 0.76
N ASN A 642 -70.48 23.94 0.77
CA ASN A 642 -70.32 23.16 2.01
C ASN A 642 -69.26 22.07 1.83
N VAL A 643 -68.33 21.98 2.77
CA VAL A 643 -67.51 20.77 3.01
C VAL A 643 -68.30 19.80 3.89
N LYS A 644 -68.30 18.49 3.60
CA LYS A 644 -69.10 17.54 4.39
C LYS A 644 -68.24 16.91 5.47
N ILE A 645 -68.75 16.89 6.70
CA ILE A 645 -68.14 16.18 7.83
C ILE A 645 -68.00 14.70 7.47
N GLY A 646 -66.85 14.11 7.80
CA GLY A 646 -66.51 12.72 7.49
C GLY A 646 -65.87 12.50 6.11
N GLU A 647 -65.79 13.52 5.25
CA GLU A 647 -65.06 13.39 3.98
C GLU A 647 -63.55 13.24 4.22
N THR A 648 -62.93 12.33 3.47
CA THR A 648 -61.49 12.07 3.54
C THR A 648 -60.70 13.27 3.02
N VAL A 649 -59.73 13.70 3.82
CA VAL A 649 -58.81 14.78 3.49
C VAL A 649 -57.37 14.35 3.62
N GLU A 650 -56.49 15.02 2.88
CA GLU A 650 -55.07 14.72 2.83
C GLU A 650 -54.25 15.99 3.03
N ALA A 651 -53.36 15.98 4.03
CA ALA A 651 -52.41 17.06 4.25
C ALA A 651 -51.08 16.69 3.59
N ILE A 652 -50.53 17.61 2.81
CA ILE A 652 -49.20 17.48 2.23
C ILE A 652 -48.30 18.55 2.84
N GLY A 653 -47.13 18.15 3.35
CA GLY A 653 -46.21 19.09 3.97
C GLY A 653 -44.85 18.51 4.36
N HIS A 654 -44.17 19.17 5.29
CA HIS A 654 -42.79 18.91 5.66
C HIS A 654 -42.60 18.73 7.18
N PRO A 655 -43.22 17.69 7.79
CA PRO A 655 -43.24 17.53 9.24
C PRO A 655 -41.82 17.28 9.78
N HIS A 656 -41.40 18.05 10.79
CA HIS A 656 -40.11 17.94 11.47
C HIS A 656 -38.87 17.92 10.56
N GLY A 657 -38.94 18.51 9.35
CA GLY A 657 -37.81 18.49 8.43
C GLY A 657 -37.71 17.24 7.55
N MET A 658 -38.70 16.34 7.59
CA MET A 658 -38.76 15.16 6.71
C MET A 658 -39.40 15.54 5.37
N SER A 659 -38.65 15.40 4.27
CA SER A 659 -39.07 15.83 2.92
C SER A 659 -40.42 15.26 2.50
N PHE A 660 -41.39 16.14 2.20
CA PHE A 660 -42.65 15.86 1.50
C PHE A 660 -43.44 14.64 1.98
N THR A 661 -44.16 14.80 3.09
CA THR A 661 -45.05 13.80 3.67
C THR A 661 -46.50 14.05 3.25
N LEU A 662 -47.22 12.98 2.91
CA LEU A 662 -48.67 12.96 2.76
C LEU A 662 -49.28 12.22 3.96
N SER A 663 -50.17 12.87 4.69
CA SER A 663 -50.99 12.27 5.76
C SER A 663 -52.46 12.35 5.40
N ARG A 664 -53.26 11.35 5.82
CA ARG A 664 -54.69 11.25 5.49
C ARG A 664 -55.52 11.17 6.77
N GLY A 665 -56.68 11.81 6.74
CA GLY A 665 -57.71 11.79 7.79
C GLY A 665 -59.07 12.17 7.24
N VAL A 666 -59.95 12.73 8.06
CA VAL A 666 -61.29 13.17 7.70
C VAL A 666 -61.59 14.58 8.23
N ILE A 667 -62.54 15.26 7.59
CA ILE A 667 -63.12 16.49 8.12
C ILE A 667 -63.89 16.16 9.39
N SER A 668 -63.37 16.54 10.55
CA SER A 668 -64.03 16.32 11.84
C SER A 668 -65.20 17.29 12.04
N THR A 669 -65.00 18.57 11.73
CA THR A 669 -66.04 19.63 11.75
C THR A 669 -65.47 20.96 11.20
N VAL A 670 -66.30 21.99 11.06
CA VAL A 670 -65.87 23.37 10.80
C VAL A 670 -66.13 24.20 12.05
N ARG A 671 -65.14 24.99 12.47
CA ARG A 671 -65.21 25.83 13.68
C ARG A 671 -64.83 27.26 13.39
N THR A 672 -65.20 28.14 14.30
CA THR A 672 -64.73 29.52 14.30
C THR A 672 -63.86 29.76 15.53
N SER A 673 -62.69 30.38 15.34
CA SER A 673 -61.69 30.62 16.39
C SER A 673 -61.09 32.04 16.24
N PRO A 674 -60.61 32.70 17.31
CA PRO A 674 -59.93 33.98 17.21
C PRO A 674 -58.62 33.98 16.40
N GLY A 675 -58.11 32.81 16.00
CA GLY A 675 -56.81 32.66 15.33
C GLY A 675 -55.64 32.53 16.32
N ILE A 676 -54.46 32.16 15.83
CA ILE A 676 -53.28 31.88 16.67
C ILE A 676 -52.39 33.10 16.94
N SER A 677 -52.57 34.19 16.20
CA SER A 677 -51.70 35.37 16.27
C SER A 677 -52.03 36.35 17.42
N GLY A 678 -53.08 36.09 18.20
CA GLY A 678 -53.51 36.96 19.31
C GLY A 678 -54.02 38.35 18.90
N VAL A 679 -54.20 38.60 17.59
CA VAL A 679 -54.71 39.87 17.05
C VAL A 679 -56.23 39.93 17.20
N ALA A 680 -56.74 40.98 17.85
CA ALA A 680 -58.18 41.19 17.98
C ALA A 680 -58.85 41.43 16.62
N GLY A 681 -59.96 40.75 16.34
CA GLY A 681 -60.68 40.88 15.08
C GLY A 681 -61.86 39.91 14.95
N ASN A 682 -62.46 39.88 13.76
CA ASN A 682 -63.54 38.94 13.46
C ASN A 682 -63.02 37.48 13.56
N PRO A 683 -63.81 36.56 14.16
CA PRO A 683 -63.47 35.15 14.23
C PRO A 683 -63.16 34.54 12.84
N ILE A 684 -62.17 33.65 12.77
CA ILE A 684 -61.66 33.00 11.56
C ILE A 684 -62.27 31.60 11.47
N LEU A 685 -62.70 31.19 10.27
CA LEU A 685 -63.17 29.83 10.03
C LEU A 685 -62.00 28.86 9.84
N PHE A 686 -62.05 27.74 10.55
CA PHE A 686 -61.12 26.63 10.47
C PHE A 686 -61.84 25.33 10.15
N ILE A 687 -61.20 24.48 9.35
CA ILE A 687 -61.52 23.08 9.21
C ILE A 687 -60.78 22.33 10.31
N GLN A 688 -61.52 21.61 11.15
CA GLN A 688 -60.94 20.65 12.07
C GLN A 688 -60.79 19.31 11.36
N THR A 689 -59.60 18.70 11.44
CA THR A 689 -59.29 17.39 10.86
C THR A 689 -58.52 16.53 11.85
N ASP A 690 -58.68 15.22 11.74
CA ASP A 690 -57.85 14.23 12.44
C ASP A 690 -56.62 13.80 11.62
N ALA A 691 -56.50 14.28 10.37
CA ALA A 691 -55.31 14.06 9.56
C ALA A 691 -54.07 14.53 10.33
N PRO A 692 -53.01 13.71 10.47
CA PRO A 692 -51.83 14.12 11.24
C PRO A 692 -51.20 15.41 10.73
N ILE A 693 -51.25 16.47 11.55
CA ILE A 693 -50.58 17.76 11.33
C ILE A 693 -49.55 17.97 12.43
N ASN A 694 -48.28 18.11 12.04
CA ASN A 694 -47.14 18.30 12.95
C ASN A 694 -46.39 19.59 12.57
N PRO A 695 -45.52 20.13 13.45
CA PRO A 695 -44.64 21.24 13.12
C PRO A 695 -43.91 21.00 11.79
N GLY A 696 -44.02 21.96 10.86
CA GLY A 696 -43.52 21.84 9.48
C GLY A 696 -44.58 21.60 8.41
N ASN A 697 -45.79 21.15 8.78
CA ASN A 697 -46.95 21.14 7.87
C ASN A 697 -47.63 22.51 7.73
N SER A 698 -47.38 23.42 8.66
CA SER A 698 -47.94 24.77 8.66
C SER A 698 -47.63 25.49 7.34
N GLY A 699 -48.67 26.05 6.74
CA GLY A 699 -48.68 26.72 5.44
C GLY A 699 -48.94 25.78 4.27
N GLY A 700 -48.95 24.47 4.50
CA GLY A 700 -49.23 23.45 3.49
C GLY A 700 -50.72 23.29 3.18
N PRO A 701 -51.07 22.71 2.02
CA PRO A 701 -52.46 22.53 1.62
C PRO A 701 -53.13 21.36 2.37
N LEU A 702 -54.42 21.52 2.68
CA LEU A 702 -55.35 20.43 3.00
C LEU A 702 -56.20 20.13 1.76
N PHE A 703 -56.08 18.92 1.23
CA PHE A 703 -56.78 18.48 0.02
C PHE A 703 -58.03 17.67 0.34
N LEU A 704 -59.09 17.88 -0.44
CA LEU A 704 -60.23 16.99 -0.63
C LEU A 704 -60.20 16.46 -2.06
N GLY A 705 -59.70 15.24 -2.25
CA GLY A 705 -59.29 14.75 -3.57
C GLY A 705 -58.16 15.61 -4.14
N ASN A 706 -58.34 16.17 -5.34
CA ASN A 706 -57.33 17.04 -5.97
C ASN A 706 -57.56 18.54 -5.73
N ARG A 707 -58.48 18.91 -4.82
CA ARG A 707 -58.85 20.31 -4.57
C ARG A 707 -58.43 20.75 -3.17
N VAL A 708 -57.87 21.95 -3.05
CA VAL A 708 -57.50 22.52 -1.74
C VAL A 708 -58.75 23.09 -1.06
N ILE A 709 -59.01 22.63 0.17
CA ILE A 709 -60.11 23.11 1.03
C ILE A 709 -59.60 23.97 2.20
N GLY A 710 -58.29 23.99 2.47
CA GLY A 710 -57.72 24.85 3.51
C GLY A 710 -56.20 24.87 3.54
N VAL A 711 -55.66 25.70 4.43
CA VAL A 711 -54.21 25.83 4.70
C VAL A 711 -53.92 25.35 6.10
N ASN A 712 -53.11 24.31 6.26
CA ASN A 712 -52.76 23.72 7.55
C ASN A 712 -52.07 24.77 8.43
N ASP A 713 -52.50 24.91 9.68
CA ASP A 713 -52.05 26.00 10.55
C ASP A 713 -51.46 25.46 11.86
N TYR A 714 -52.32 24.97 12.77
CA TYR A 714 -51.91 24.50 14.10
C TYR A 714 -52.59 23.22 14.55
N CYS A 715 -52.03 22.58 15.57
CA CYS A 715 -52.62 21.44 16.30
C CYS A 715 -52.71 21.73 17.80
N VAL A 716 -53.64 21.06 18.50
CA VAL A 716 -53.69 21.10 19.97
C VAL A 716 -52.64 20.13 20.51
N THR A 717 -51.85 20.56 21.50
CA THR A 717 -50.72 19.78 22.03
C THR A 717 -51.16 18.46 22.67
N LYS A 718 -50.26 17.46 22.62
CA LYS A 718 -50.48 16.07 23.06
C LYS A 718 -50.95 15.91 24.51
N ASP A 719 -50.63 16.86 25.38
CA ASP A 719 -51.05 16.82 26.79
C ASP A 719 -52.56 17.09 26.99
N ILE A 720 -53.26 17.54 25.94
CA ILE A 720 -54.67 17.94 25.99
C ILE A 720 -55.54 17.06 25.08
N SER A 721 -55.09 16.69 23.87
CA SER A 721 -55.81 15.79 22.97
C SER A 721 -54.96 15.41 21.74
N GLU A 722 -55.04 14.15 21.31
CA GLU A 722 -54.53 13.69 20.00
C GLU A 722 -55.62 13.84 18.92
N GLY A 723 -55.22 14.19 17.69
CA GLY A 723 -56.13 14.26 16.53
C GLY A 723 -56.97 15.55 16.40
N LEU A 724 -56.65 16.61 17.15
CA LEU A 724 -57.27 17.94 16.99
C LEU A 724 -56.35 18.86 16.18
N ASN A 725 -56.51 18.84 14.86
CA ASN A 725 -55.71 19.66 13.94
C ASN A 725 -56.60 20.66 13.18
N PHE A 726 -56.05 21.83 12.85
CA PHE A 726 -56.79 22.94 12.27
C PHE A 726 -56.14 23.46 10.98
N SER A 727 -56.98 23.69 9.97
CA SER A 727 -56.59 24.32 8.71
C SER A 727 -57.49 25.52 8.42
N ILE A 728 -56.92 26.66 8.04
CA ILE A 728 -57.65 27.88 7.68
C ILE A 728 -58.58 27.54 6.49
N HIS A 729 -59.88 27.82 6.65
CA HIS A 729 -60.89 27.44 5.66
C HIS A 729 -60.69 28.18 4.33
N TYR A 730 -60.90 27.51 3.19
CA TYR A 730 -60.67 28.09 1.85
C TYR A 730 -61.39 29.43 1.61
N SER A 731 -62.53 29.68 2.27
CA SER A 731 -63.24 30.95 2.16
C SER A 731 -62.47 32.14 2.73
N GLU A 732 -61.66 31.93 3.78
CA GLU A 732 -60.77 32.98 4.32
C GLU A 732 -59.58 33.19 3.39
N VAL A 733 -59.03 32.11 2.83
CA VAL A 733 -57.99 32.17 1.80
C VAL A 733 -58.47 32.98 0.58
N PHE A 734 -59.71 32.79 0.13
CA PHE A 734 -60.27 33.55 -0.98
C PHE A 734 -60.35 35.05 -0.70
N LYS A 735 -60.71 35.46 0.52
CA LYS A 735 -60.71 36.88 0.90
C LYS A 735 -59.30 37.45 0.77
N PHE A 736 -58.31 36.77 1.36
CA PHE A 736 -56.91 37.18 1.31
C PHE A 736 -56.35 37.26 -0.12
N LEU A 737 -56.62 36.26 -0.96
CA LEU A 737 -56.18 36.27 -2.36
C LEU A 737 -56.85 37.38 -3.19
N ASN A 738 -58.14 37.62 -2.97
CA ASN A 738 -58.89 38.67 -3.67
C ASN A 738 -58.40 40.08 -3.26
N GLU A 739 -58.17 40.31 -1.97
CA GLU A 739 -57.64 41.57 -1.43
C GLU A 739 -56.26 41.90 -2.01
N ASN A 740 -55.46 40.88 -2.32
CA ASN A 740 -54.13 41.03 -2.93
C ASN A 740 -54.13 40.90 -4.46
N HIS A 741 -55.31 40.89 -5.10
CA HIS A 741 -55.48 40.80 -6.55
C HIS A 741 -54.82 39.57 -7.21
N ILE A 742 -54.73 38.45 -6.49
CA ILE A 742 -54.18 37.20 -7.01
C ILE A 742 -55.27 36.38 -7.69
N LYS A 743 -55.04 35.97 -8.93
CA LYS A 743 -55.92 35.04 -9.65
C LYS A 743 -55.64 33.61 -9.17
N TYR A 744 -56.67 32.79 -9.01
CA TYR A 744 -56.55 31.40 -8.59
C TYR A 744 -57.61 30.54 -9.27
N GLN A 745 -57.35 29.24 -9.34
CA GLN A 745 -58.24 28.27 -10.00
C GLN A 745 -59.27 27.73 -9.01
N LYS A 746 -60.53 27.64 -9.44
CA LYS A 746 -61.65 27.04 -8.72
C LYS A 746 -62.17 25.86 -9.53
N GLY A 747 -62.62 24.80 -8.88
CA GLY A 747 -63.25 23.70 -9.60
C GLY A 747 -64.01 22.73 -8.74
#